data_AF-A0A4S4LED7-F1
#
_entry.id   AF-A0A4S4LED7-F1
#
_cell.length_a   1.000
_cell.length_b   1.000
_cell.length_c   1.000
_cell.angle_alpha   90.00
_cell.angle_beta   90.00
_cell.angle_gamma   90.00
#
_symmetry.space_group_name_H-M   'P 1'
#
loop_
_entity.id
_entity.type
_entity.pdbx_description
1 polymer ?
#
loop_
_entity_poly.entity_id
_entity_poly.type
_entity_poly.pdbx_seq_one_letter_code
_entity_poly.pdbx_strand_id
1 'polypeptide(L)'
;MAAKTGSIPSMGGSHAELKDDTIIIVLGASGDLAKKKHIVIAELTELPIPACDVVIAPPSQTFPALFGLFKMGYLPKDVHIIGYARTKMDEVEYHKRLTSNLKNPDNDPEVSAKIEEFKKLSTYIAGSYEDTGAFKELNKHLEEVENKYTAKSRNRLFYLALPPSVFIPVAKHLRVNCYASGVNRIIIEKPFGKDSASSRELLGSLKEHWTEDETFRIDHYLGKEMVKNMLVLRFANVAFSSGWDKNSISNVQITFKEPFGTEGRGGYFDEFGIIRDVLQNHLLQVLSILTMERPVSFSAEDIRDEKVKVLRAIPPIEHGDTLLGQYVAANGKPGYLDDETVPYNSVCPTFAATTLWINNPRWEGVPFILKAGKALNEAKVEIRIQYKDVTQGIFKDISRNELVIRIQPTESIYLKLNTKTPGLSTRAVPIEMDLTYKRRFSDSKIPEAYESLILDALKGDHSNFVRDDELDVAWKIFTPILHWIEGKNGPAPKPLQYPYGSRGPKELDPFIHKYGYRRSDNLYKANEASDALADLEANTATVLPAVAPVTDEIPDGGRQAWLVVFGSSLAMFSSFGIVNSYGVFQDYYTTTLLTQSSSSTISIIGAFQLFLLYGLGPIVGRIFDTFGLRLYANLHGVDSNLSQYLLAIINAFGIPARVIPGILADRFGVLEVLLPCTLLSALTVFVLWLPFPSTGPIVAFSALYGLFSGAFVTLLPAYVGVRSPVDKFGARLAVAALVGTPTAGAFVPTFTQQKFVHLIIFTGVLEVAGGVALVLAHLTSLTEIRRAEVNRNEPLKIGA
;
A
#
# COMPACT_ATOMS: atom_id res chain seq x y z
N MET A 1 31.53 -2.48 0.87
CA MET A 1 31.27 -1.56 2.00
C MET A 1 29.80 -1.73 2.38
N ALA A 2 29.50 -2.18 3.60
CA ALA A 2 28.13 -2.21 4.08
C ALA A 2 27.60 -0.76 4.18
N ALA A 3 26.39 -0.50 3.69
CA ALA A 3 25.74 0.79 3.87
C ALA A 3 25.65 1.09 5.37
N LYS A 4 26.11 2.28 5.81
CA LYS A 4 25.92 2.72 7.19
C LYS A 4 24.42 2.94 7.41
N THR A 5 23.78 2.09 8.19
CA THR A 5 22.43 2.34 8.70
C THR A 5 22.56 3.29 9.90
N GLY A 6 22.05 4.51 9.77
CA GLY A 6 21.93 5.44 10.89
C GLY A 6 20.65 5.14 11.67
N SER A 7 20.68 5.29 12.99
CA SER A 7 19.45 5.44 13.77
C SER A 7 18.98 6.88 13.64
N ILE A 8 17.66 7.09 13.52
CA ILE A 8 17.09 8.37 13.95
C ILE A 8 17.47 8.45 15.43
N PRO A 9 18.24 9.47 15.88
CA PRO A 9 18.47 9.66 17.31
C PRO A 9 17.11 9.51 17.96
N SER A 10 16.97 8.64 18.97
CA SER A 10 15.68 8.51 19.63
C SER A 10 15.19 9.93 19.89
N MET A 11 13.93 10.22 19.56
CA MET A 11 13.25 11.36 20.16
C MET A 11 13.18 11.03 21.64
N GLY A 12 14.34 11.16 22.29
CA GLY A 12 14.60 10.64 23.61
C GLY A 12 13.78 11.52 24.50
N GLY A 13 12.78 10.93 25.14
CA GLY A 13 11.92 11.66 26.06
C GLY A 13 12.82 12.47 27.00
N SER A 14 12.59 13.78 27.06
CA SER A 14 13.15 14.63 28.11
C SER A 14 12.68 14.20 29.50
N HIS A 15 11.67 13.32 29.56
CA HIS A 15 10.97 12.86 30.76
C HIS A 15 11.13 11.35 30.97
N ALA A 16 10.93 10.91 32.22
CA ALA A 16 11.14 9.52 32.63
C ALA A 16 10.26 8.53 31.85
N GLU A 17 10.87 7.56 31.16
CA GLU A 17 10.16 6.47 30.49
C GLU A 17 9.49 5.53 31.50
N LEU A 18 8.22 5.18 31.27
CA LEU A 18 7.48 4.25 32.11
C LEU A 18 7.82 2.81 31.69
N LYS A 19 8.78 2.18 32.38
CA LYS A 19 9.26 0.82 32.04
C LYS A 19 8.63 -0.29 32.86
N ASP A 20 8.27 0.01 34.10
CA ASP A 20 7.78 -0.94 35.10
C ASP A 20 6.69 -0.27 35.95
N ASP A 21 5.95 -1.07 36.73
CA ASP A 21 5.00 -0.64 37.78
C ASP A 21 3.99 0.42 37.32
N THR A 22 3.42 0.20 36.12
CA THR A 22 2.57 1.17 35.44
C THR A 22 1.14 0.67 35.31
N ILE A 23 0.18 1.49 35.72
CA ILE A 23 -1.23 1.28 35.45
C ILE A 23 -1.68 2.20 34.32
N ILE A 24 -2.40 1.63 33.35
CA ILE A 24 -3.08 2.38 32.28
C ILE A 24 -4.57 2.39 32.57
N ILE A 25 -5.13 3.57 32.82
CA ILE A 25 -6.54 3.77 33.14
C ILE A 25 -7.25 4.32 31.90
N VAL A 26 -8.20 3.57 31.34
CA VAL A 26 -9.01 4.00 30.20
C VAL A 26 -10.38 4.46 30.71
N LEU A 27 -10.55 5.77 30.84
CA LEU A 27 -11.82 6.37 31.20
C LEU A 27 -12.73 6.46 29.97
N GLY A 28 -14.00 6.09 30.13
CA GLY A 28 -14.91 5.91 29.01
C GLY A 28 -14.88 4.51 28.40
N ALA A 29 -14.31 3.52 29.09
CA ALA A 29 -14.11 2.16 28.57
C ALA A 29 -15.39 1.44 28.10
N SER A 30 -16.57 1.84 28.57
CA SER A 30 -17.85 1.27 28.13
C SER A 30 -18.38 1.89 26.83
N GLY A 31 -17.71 2.92 26.31
CA GLY A 31 -18.17 3.70 25.16
C GLY A 31 -18.10 2.91 23.85
N ASP A 32 -19.23 2.43 23.37
CA ASP A 32 -19.46 2.35 21.93
C ASP A 32 -20.25 3.61 21.56
N LEU A 33 -19.57 4.67 21.11
CA LEU A 33 -20.28 5.83 20.52
C LEU A 33 -21.15 5.41 19.32
N ALA A 34 -20.90 4.22 18.76
CA ALA A 34 -21.66 3.62 17.67
C ALA A 34 -23.02 3.00 18.06
N LYS A 35 -23.30 2.68 19.33
CA LYS A 35 -24.50 1.87 19.68
C LYS A 35 -25.73 2.65 20.14
N LYS A 36 -25.69 3.98 20.21
CA LYS A 36 -26.87 4.78 20.58
C LYS A 36 -27.56 5.41 19.37
N LYS A 37 -28.05 4.57 18.45
CA LYS A 37 -29.35 4.68 17.76
C LYS A 37 -29.47 3.52 16.77
N HIS A 38 -30.46 2.66 17.00
CA HIS A 38 -30.87 1.64 16.05
C HIS A 38 -31.24 2.29 14.71
N ILE A 39 -30.53 1.96 13.63
CA ILE A 39 -31.10 1.93 12.28
C ILE A 39 -30.65 0.63 11.62
N VAL A 40 -31.65 -0.12 11.17
CA VAL A 40 -31.58 -1.39 10.45
C VAL A 40 -30.94 -1.15 9.09
N ILE A 41 -29.66 -1.50 8.91
CA ILE A 41 -29.10 -1.87 7.61
C ILE A 41 -28.11 -3.02 7.84
N ALA A 42 -28.65 -4.23 8.00
CA ALA A 42 -27.91 -5.46 7.83
C ALA A 42 -28.34 -6.03 6.48
N GLU A 43 -27.60 -5.67 5.42
CA GLU A 43 -27.32 -6.45 4.21
C GLU A 43 -26.62 -5.52 3.20
N LEU A 44 -25.52 -6.00 2.61
CA LEU A 44 -24.64 -5.35 1.60
C LEU A 44 -23.50 -4.48 2.15
N THR A 45 -22.42 -5.11 2.61
CA THR A 45 -21.02 -4.99 2.11
C THR A 45 -20.01 -5.50 3.16
N GLU A 46 -19.25 -6.53 2.81
CA GLU A 46 -18.09 -7.02 3.59
C GLU A 46 -16.86 -6.14 3.36
N LEU A 47 -16.90 -4.90 3.84
CA LEU A 47 -15.70 -4.08 4.02
C LEU A 47 -15.65 -3.61 5.48
N PRO A 48 -14.51 -3.70 6.17
CA PRO A 48 -14.36 -3.09 7.49
C PRO A 48 -14.50 -1.58 7.31
N ILE A 49 -15.66 -1.05 7.70
CA ILE A 49 -15.96 0.37 7.71
C ILE A 49 -14.92 1.03 8.64
N PRO A 50 -14.03 1.90 8.15
CA PRO A 50 -13.21 2.71 9.04
C PRO A 50 -14.18 3.50 9.91
N ALA A 51 -14.09 3.33 11.24
CA ALA A 51 -14.84 4.15 12.16
C ALA A 51 -14.57 5.60 11.77
N CYS A 52 -15.60 6.30 11.30
CA CYS A 52 -15.48 7.72 10.95
C CYS A 52 -14.69 8.44 12.04
N ASP A 53 -13.83 9.37 11.65
CA ASP A 53 -13.07 10.22 12.56
C ASP A 53 -14.04 11.00 13.46
N VAL A 54 -14.52 10.35 14.52
CA VAL A 54 -15.23 11.00 15.62
C VAL A 54 -14.19 11.87 16.27
N VAL A 55 -14.64 13.04 16.67
CA VAL A 55 -13.86 14.00 17.44
C VAL A 55 -13.19 13.35 18.67
N ILE A 56 -13.64 12.19 19.16
CA ILE A 56 -13.02 11.43 20.26
C ILE A 56 -12.76 10.00 19.78
N ALA A 57 -11.55 9.49 20.00
CA ALA A 57 -11.22 8.09 19.78
C ALA A 57 -12.17 7.19 20.60
N PRO A 58 -13.00 6.35 19.96
CA PRO A 58 -13.78 5.38 20.72
C PRO A 58 -12.85 4.35 21.37
N PRO A 59 -13.24 3.73 22.51
CA PRO A 59 -12.60 2.54 23.07
C PRO A 59 -12.28 1.43 22.05
N SER A 60 -13.02 1.38 20.94
CA SER A 60 -12.75 0.50 19.80
C SER A 60 -11.46 0.79 19.04
N GLN A 61 -10.73 1.86 19.34
CA GLN A 61 -9.39 2.15 18.81
C GLN A 61 -8.30 2.07 19.90
N THR A 62 -8.60 2.50 21.13
CA THR A 62 -7.64 2.50 22.26
C THR A 62 -7.25 1.09 22.70
N PHE A 63 -8.21 0.18 22.90
CA PHE A 63 -7.90 -1.18 23.35
C PHE A 63 -7.17 -2.01 22.29
N PRO A 64 -7.54 -1.96 20.99
CA PRO A 64 -6.71 -2.57 19.94
C PRO A 64 -5.30 -2.04 19.89
N ALA A 65 -5.08 -0.74 20.10
CA ALA A 65 -3.74 -0.17 20.14
C ALA A 65 -2.92 -0.69 21.33
N LEU A 66 -3.52 -0.74 22.53
CA LEU A 66 -2.89 -1.33 23.72
C LEU A 66 -2.56 -2.81 23.51
N PHE A 67 -3.47 -3.58 22.89
CA PHE A 67 -3.23 -4.98 22.55
C PHE A 67 -2.12 -5.13 21.50
N GLY A 68 -2.07 -4.24 20.51
CA GLY A 68 -0.98 -4.18 19.53
C GLY A 68 0.38 -4.01 20.22
N LEU A 69 0.50 -3.03 21.12
CA LEU A 69 1.71 -2.80 21.92
C LEU A 69 2.05 -3.97 22.83
N PHE A 70 1.05 -4.61 23.43
CA PHE A 70 1.22 -5.81 24.25
C PHE A 70 1.83 -6.96 23.44
N LYS A 71 1.26 -7.27 22.27
CA LYS A 71 1.78 -8.32 21.38
C LYS A 71 3.23 -8.07 20.95
N MET A 72 3.59 -6.81 20.74
CA MET A 72 4.93 -6.41 20.34
C MET A 72 5.91 -6.30 21.52
N GLY A 73 5.46 -6.48 22.76
CA GLY A 73 6.29 -6.35 23.96
C GLY A 73 6.73 -4.92 24.27
N TYR A 74 5.99 -3.91 23.80
CA TYR A 74 6.28 -2.49 24.03
C TYR A 74 5.57 -1.90 25.25
N LEU A 75 4.64 -2.63 25.88
CA LEU A 75 4.06 -2.19 27.14
C LEU A 75 5.06 -2.38 28.31
N PRO A 76 4.93 -1.60 29.39
CA PRO A 76 5.73 -1.76 30.60
C PRO A 76 5.61 -3.18 31.17
N LYS A 77 6.64 -3.64 31.89
CA LYS A 77 6.55 -4.89 32.64
C LYS A 77 5.54 -4.76 33.77
N ASP A 78 4.80 -5.82 34.03
CA ASP A 78 3.74 -5.88 35.05
C ASP A 78 2.64 -4.81 34.88
N VAL A 79 2.44 -4.34 33.64
CA VAL A 79 1.38 -3.38 33.31
C VAL A 79 0.01 -3.94 33.69
N HIS A 80 -0.83 -3.08 34.27
CA HIS A 80 -2.24 -3.40 34.50
C HIS A 80 -3.14 -2.37 33.82
N ILE A 81 -4.20 -2.84 33.15
CA ILE A 81 -5.12 -2.00 32.39
C ILE A 81 -6.46 -1.94 33.13
N ILE A 82 -6.98 -0.74 33.35
CA ILE A 82 -8.21 -0.54 34.11
C ILE A 82 -9.20 0.26 33.28
N GLY A 83 -10.31 -0.36 32.91
CA GLY A 83 -11.45 0.35 32.33
C GLY A 83 -12.28 1.03 33.40
N TYR A 84 -12.69 2.29 33.15
CA TYR A 84 -13.59 3.03 34.04
C TYR A 84 -14.74 3.67 33.27
N ALA A 85 -15.99 3.41 33.65
CA ALA A 85 -17.15 4.12 33.10
C ALA A 85 -18.42 3.98 33.97
N ARG A 86 -19.47 4.73 33.63
CA ARG A 86 -20.76 4.74 34.35
C ARG A 86 -21.51 3.41 34.27
N THR A 87 -21.33 2.66 33.18
CA THR A 87 -22.06 1.41 32.95
C THR A 87 -21.61 0.36 33.96
N LYS A 88 -22.55 -0.22 34.71
CA LYS A 88 -22.27 -1.39 35.52
C LYS A 88 -22.19 -2.60 34.59
N MET A 89 -21.06 -3.28 34.61
CA MET A 89 -20.83 -4.53 33.88
C MET A 89 -19.99 -5.44 34.75
N ASP A 90 -20.19 -6.74 34.62
CA ASP A 90 -19.33 -7.74 35.24
C ASP A 90 -18.05 -7.95 34.41
N GLU A 91 -17.12 -8.72 34.94
CA GLU A 91 -15.83 -9.01 34.30
C GLU A 91 -16.01 -9.72 32.94
N VAL A 92 -17.00 -10.60 32.83
CA VAL A 92 -17.28 -11.37 31.61
C VAL A 92 -17.76 -10.45 30.50
N GLU A 93 -18.70 -9.55 30.80
CA GLU A 93 -19.19 -8.56 29.85
C GLU A 93 -18.09 -7.56 29.47
N TYR A 94 -17.27 -7.12 30.44
CA TYR A 94 -16.13 -6.25 30.16
C TYR A 94 -15.13 -6.92 29.22
N HIS A 95 -14.70 -8.15 29.50
CA HIS A 95 -13.77 -8.87 28.63
C HIS A 95 -14.34 -9.11 27.25
N LYS A 96 -15.65 -9.39 27.12
CA LYS A 96 -16.31 -9.51 25.81
C LYS A 96 -16.21 -8.22 25.00
N ARG A 97 -16.42 -7.07 25.65
CA ARG A 97 -16.30 -5.74 25.00
C ARG A 97 -14.85 -5.37 24.70
N LEU A 98 -13.94 -5.66 25.61
CA LEU A 98 -12.50 -5.45 25.44
C LEU A 98 -11.99 -6.15 24.17
N THR A 99 -12.45 -7.38 23.94
CA THR A 99 -11.98 -8.21 22.84
C THR A 99 -12.74 -8.05 21.53
N SER A 100 -13.90 -7.38 21.51
CA SER A 100 -14.79 -7.38 20.33
C SER A 100 -14.18 -6.73 19.09
N ASN A 101 -13.21 -5.83 19.28
CA ASN A 101 -12.55 -5.09 18.20
C ASN A 101 -11.08 -5.50 18.02
N LEU A 102 -10.61 -6.54 18.71
CA LEU A 102 -9.24 -7.04 18.55
C LEU A 102 -9.16 -7.89 17.28
N LYS A 103 -8.29 -7.49 16.35
CA LYS A 103 -8.07 -8.24 15.12
C LYS A 103 -7.36 -9.57 15.42
N ASN A 104 -8.02 -10.68 15.11
CA ASN A 104 -7.43 -12.02 15.05
C ASN A 104 -7.66 -12.61 13.64
N PRO A 105 -6.91 -12.15 12.62
CA PRO A 105 -7.03 -12.71 11.28
C PRO A 105 -6.75 -14.22 11.33
N ASP A 106 -7.55 -14.98 10.59
CA ASP A 106 -7.44 -16.45 10.43
C ASP A 106 -7.61 -17.30 11.70
N ASN A 107 -8.16 -16.71 12.79
CA ASN A 107 -8.32 -17.39 14.08
C ASN A 107 -7.02 -18.02 14.59
N ASP A 108 -5.92 -17.28 14.49
CA ASP A 108 -4.60 -17.73 14.94
C ASP A 108 -4.64 -18.14 16.44
N PRO A 109 -4.26 -19.39 16.77
CA PRO A 109 -4.20 -19.88 18.15
C PRO A 109 -3.25 -19.07 19.04
N GLU A 110 -2.14 -18.55 18.50
CA GLU A 110 -1.17 -17.74 19.25
C GLU A 110 -1.77 -16.39 19.64
N VAL A 111 -2.45 -15.74 18.70
CA VAL A 111 -3.17 -14.49 18.97
C VAL A 111 -4.29 -14.71 19.97
N SER A 112 -5.00 -15.84 19.88
CA SER A 112 -6.05 -16.21 20.84
C SER A 112 -5.49 -16.38 22.26
N ALA A 113 -4.34 -17.04 22.41
CA ALA A 113 -3.65 -17.17 23.69
C ALA A 113 -3.22 -15.80 24.24
N LYS A 114 -2.69 -14.92 23.38
CA LYS A 114 -2.34 -13.54 23.76
C LYS A 114 -3.55 -12.71 24.17
N ILE A 115 -4.72 -12.92 23.56
CA ILE A 115 -5.97 -12.27 23.98
C ILE A 115 -6.35 -12.71 25.39
N GLU A 116 -6.25 -14.00 25.71
CA GLU A 116 -6.55 -14.51 27.06
C GLU A 116 -5.53 -14.00 28.10
N GLU A 117 -4.26 -13.88 27.74
CA GLU A 117 -3.26 -13.20 28.59
C GLU A 117 -3.62 -11.74 28.82
N PHE A 118 -4.01 -11.02 27.77
CA PHE A 118 -4.37 -9.61 27.83
C PHE A 118 -5.60 -9.35 28.73
N LYS A 119 -6.61 -10.22 28.67
CA LYS A 119 -7.78 -10.16 29.57
C LYS A 119 -7.35 -10.23 31.05
N LYS A 120 -6.42 -11.12 31.40
CA LYS A 120 -5.92 -11.27 32.78
C LYS A 120 -5.21 -10.02 33.30
N LEU A 121 -4.67 -9.19 32.40
CA LEU A 121 -4.03 -7.92 32.72
C LEU A 121 -5.04 -6.76 32.79
N SER A 122 -6.32 -7.03 32.60
CA SER A 122 -7.36 -6.02 32.52
C SER A 122 -8.41 -6.18 33.62
N THR A 123 -8.87 -5.07 34.19
CA THR A 123 -10.01 -5.05 35.14
C THR A 123 -10.91 -3.86 34.85
N TYR A 124 -12.09 -3.85 35.45
CA TYR A 124 -13.08 -2.79 35.22
C TYR A 124 -13.69 -2.27 36.52
N ILE A 125 -13.89 -0.96 36.60
CA ILE A 125 -14.58 -0.29 37.71
C ILE A 125 -15.72 0.57 37.16
N ALA A 126 -16.91 0.38 37.72
CA ALA A 126 -18.07 1.20 37.40
C ALA A 126 -18.14 2.42 38.33
N GLY A 127 -18.29 3.62 37.78
CA GLY A 127 -18.39 4.84 38.58
C GLY A 127 -18.84 6.08 37.79
N SER A 128 -19.34 7.08 38.51
CA SER A 128 -19.74 8.36 37.93
C SER A 128 -18.52 9.23 37.62
N TYR A 129 -18.64 10.12 36.64
CA TYR A 129 -17.60 11.11 36.31
C TYR A 129 -17.66 12.37 37.18
N GLU A 130 -18.72 12.53 37.97
CA GLU A 130 -18.99 13.73 38.78
C GLU A 130 -18.94 13.45 40.29
N ASP A 131 -18.92 12.17 40.69
CA ASP A 131 -18.97 11.79 42.10
C ASP A 131 -17.57 11.57 42.68
N THR A 132 -17.24 12.30 43.74
CA THR A 132 -15.97 12.13 44.47
C THR A 132 -15.85 10.73 45.08
N GLY A 133 -16.96 10.15 45.55
CA GLY A 133 -16.98 8.79 46.13
C GLY A 133 -16.51 7.75 45.12
N ALA A 134 -17.04 7.80 43.90
CA ALA A 134 -16.62 6.91 42.82
C ALA A 134 -15.12 6.98 42.49
N PHE A 135 -14.50 8.17 42.51
CA PHE A 135 -13.05 8.29 42.29
C PHE A 135 -12.20 7.80 43.48
N LYS A 136 -12.73 7.86 44.71
CA LYS A 136 -12.06 7.24 45.86
C LYS A 136 -12.08 5.71 45.76
N GLU A 137 -13.19 5.14 45.31
CA GLU A 137 -13.27 3.69 45.02
C GLU A 137 -12.34 3.29 43.87
N LEU A 138 -12.27 4.11 42.80
CA LEU A 138 -11.27 3.91 41.75
C LEU A 138 -9.86 3.90 42.34
N ASN A 139 -9.48 4.91 43.12
CA ASN A 139 -8.14 4.98 43.71
C ASN A 139 -7.83 3.80 44.64
N LYS A 140 -8.80 3.33 45.41
CA LYS A 140 -8.65 2.14 46.25
C LYS A 140 -8.30 0.92 45.39
N HIS A 141 -9.00 0.71 44.27
CA HIS A 141 -8.69 -0.37 43.33
C HIS A 141 -7.31 -0.20 42.67
N LEU A 142 -6.92 1.04 42.34
CA LEU A 142 -5.57 1.33 41.85
C LEU A 142 -4.51 0.89 42.88
N GLU A 143 -4.66 1.28 44.14
CA GLU A 143 -3.76 0.93 45.23
C GLU A 143 -3.72 -0.60 45.49
N GLU A 144 -4.85 -1.29 45.37
CA GLU A 144 -4.92 -2.76 45.49
C GLU A 144 -4.10 -3.48 44.41
N VAL A 145 -4.13 -2.99 43.18
CA VAL A 145 -3.32 -3.51 42.07
C VAL A 145 -1.84 -3.18 42.31
N GLU A 146 -1.56 -1.94 42.69
CA GLU A 146 -0.22 -1.41 42.94
C GLU A 146 0.48 -2.08 44.13
N ASN A 147 -0.25 -2.59 45.11
CA ASN A 147 0.33 -3.32 46.24
C ASN A 147 1.02 -4.63 45.82
N LYS A 148 0.78 -5.10 44.60
CA LYS A 148 1.47 -6.27 44.02
C LYS A 148 2.84 -5.92 43.43
N TYR A 149 3.12 -4.63 43.20
CA TYR A 149 4.37 -4.17 42.63
C TYR A 149 5.51 -4.11 43.66
N THR A 150 6.70 -4.54 43.24
CA THR A 150 7.87 -4.66 44.13
C THR A 150 8.52 -3.30 44.43
N ALA A 151 8.51 -2.37 43.48
CA ALA A 151 9.07 -1.03 43.70
C ALA A 151 8.19 -0.20 44.63
N LYS A 152 8.64 1.00 45.02
CA LYS A 152 7.82 1.98 45.76
C LYS A 152 7.20 3.06 44.87
N SER A 153 7.76 3.31 43.70
CA SER A 153 7.19 4.23 42.71
C SER A 153 5.96 3.61 42.06
N ARG A 154 4.94 4.43 41.81
CA ARG A 154 3.67 4.04 41.18
C ARG A 154 3.39 4.96 40.01
N ASN A 155 3.37 4.42 38.80
CA ASN A 155 3.17 5.19 37.58
C ASN A 155 1.74 5.01 37.08
N ARG A 156 1.08 6.11 36.68
CA ARG A 156 -0.30 6.08 36.20
C ARG A 156 -0.46 6.87 34.91
N LEU A 157 -1.01 6.23 33.89
CA LEU A 157 -1.39 6.85 32.62
C LEU A 157 -2.91 6.87 32.49
N PHE A 158 -3.50 8.06 32.48
CA PHE A 158 -4.94 8.27 32.37
C PHE A 158 -5.31 8.62 30.93
N TYR A 159 -6.04 7.75 30.24
CA TYR A 159 -6.57 7.99 28.90
C TYR A 159 -8.03 8.44 29.00
N LEU A 160 -8.33 9.67 28.59
CA LEU A 160 -9.69 10.24 28.63
C LEU A 160 -10.40 10.04 27.29
N ALA A 161 -10.99 8.85 27.09
CA ALA A 161 -11.89 8.57 25.97
C ALA A 161 -13.32 9.07 26.29
N LEU A 162 -13.44 10.36 26.59
CA LEU A 162 -14.63 10.98 27.17
C LEU A 162 -15.12 12.20 26.36
N PRO A 163 -16.42 12.52 26.40
CA PRO A 163 -16.93 13.75 25.82
C PRO A 163 -16.37 14.99 26.53
N PRO A 164 -16.29 16.15 25.85
CA PRO A 164 -15.57 17.32 26.36
C PRO A 164 -16.25 17.92 27.59
N SER A 165 -17.56 17.74 27.72
CA SER A 165 -18.37 18.25 28.83
C SER A 165 -17.98 17.67 30.19
N VAL A 166 -17.42 16.46 30.24
CA VAL A 166 -16.99 15.82 31.50
C VAL A 166 -15.48 15.86 31.70
N PHE A 167 -14.75 16.44 30.76
CA PHE A 167 -13.29 16.43 30.77
C PHE A 167 -12.72 17.09 32.03
N ILE A 168 -13.02 18.37 32.25
CA ILE A 168 -12.44 19.15 33.35
C ILE A 168 -12.84 18.57 34.73
N PRO A 169 -14.12 18.22 34.98
CA PRO A 169 -14.50 17.54 36.22
C PRO A 169 -13.68 16.26 36.48
N VAL A 170 -13.50 15.43 35.46
CA VAL A 170 -12.74 14.19 35.58
C VAL A 170 -11.26 14.46 35.83
N ALA A 171 -10.63 15.37 35.07
CA ALA A 171 -9.23 15.74 35.25
C ALA A 171 -8.96 16.27 36.68
N LYS A 172 -9.89 17.06 37.24
CA LYS A 172 -9.86 17.53 38.63
C LYS A 172 -9.96 16.37 39.62
N HIS A 173 -10.93 15.48 39.45
CA HIS A 173 -11.11 14.35 40.36
C HIS A 173 -9.91 13.39 40.35
N LEU A 174 -9.34 13.12 39.18
CA LEU A 174 -8.12 12.32 39.05
C LEU A 174 -6.95 12.95 39.79
N ARG A 175 -6.75 14.27 39.64
CA ARG A 175 -5.68 15.00 40.35
C ARG A 175 -5.84 14.97 41.87
N VAL A 176 -7.07 15.10 42.37
CA VAL A 176 -7.32 15.16 43.82
C VAL A 176 -7.34 13.79 44.49
N ASN A 177 -7.92 12.78 43.83
CA ASN A 177 -8.21 11.49 44.47
C ASN A 177 -7.36 10.34 43.94
N CYS A 178 -6.80 10.43 42.73
CA CYS A 178 -6.14 9.31 42.05
C CYS A 178 -4.69 9.62 41.64
N TYR A 179 -4.08 10.67 42.18
CA TYR A 179 -2.72 11.05 41.80
C TYR A 179 -1.69 10.23 42.58
N ALA A 180 -0.79 9.54 41.88
CA ALA A 180 0.22 8.66 42.47
C ALA A 180 1.50 9.41 42.87
N SER A 181 2.35 8.74 43.66
CA SER A 181 3.67 9.25 44.06
C SER A 181 4.74 9.19 42.95
N GLY A 182 4.54 8.37 41.91
CA GLY A 182 5.43 8.29 40.75
C GLY A 182 5.03 9.22 39.62
N VAL A 183 5.25 8.79 38.38
CA VAL A 183 4.92 9.59 37.20
C VAL A 183 3.44 9.45 36.86
N ASN A 184 2.76 10.58 36.72
CA ASN A 184 1.36 10.65 36.31
C ASN A 184 1.27 11.34 34.96
N ARG A 185 0.48 10.79 34.04
CA ARG A 185 0.26 11.37 32.71
C ARG A 185 -1.20 11.31 32.33
N ILE A 186 -1.68 12.33 31.64
CA ILE A 186 -3.05 12.42 31.15
C ILE A 186 -3.05 12.57 29.63
N ILE A 187 -3.65 11.60 28.94
CA ILE A 187 -3.88 11.62 27.50
C ILE A 187 -5.28 12.14 27.24
N ILE A 188 -5.37 13.12 26.35
CA ILE A 188 -6.60 13.85 26.10
C ILE A 188 -6.90 13.93 24.60
N GLU A 189 -8.18 13.82 24.25
CA GLU A 189 -8.66 13.83 22.86
C GLU A 189 -9.28 15.17 22.48
N LYS A 190 -9.33 15.43 21.17
CA LYS A 190 -10.08 16.57 20.61
C LYS A 190 -11.58 16.43 20.97
N PRO A 191 -12.39 17.51 20.92
CA PRO A 191 -12.11 18.86 20.49
C PRO A 191 -11.52 19.70 21.62
N PHE A 192 -10.46 20.45 21.33
CA PHE A 192 -9.83 21.35 22.29
C PHE A 192 -10.41 22.77 22.20
N GLY A 193 -11.73 22.88 22.40
CA GLY A 193 -12.51 24.10 22.17
C GLY A 193 -13.16 24.16 20.78
N LYS A 194 -13.88 25.24 20.51
CA LYS A 194 -14.53 25.55 19.22
C LYS A 194 -13.98 26.84 18.57
N ASP A 195 -13.22 27.62 19.32
CA ASP A 195 -12.58 28.86 18.89
C ASP A 195 -11.45 29.22 19.88
N SER A 196 -10.75 30.33 19.63
CA SER A 196 -9.67 30.81 20.50
C SER A 196 -10.10 31.02 21.96
N ALA A 197 -11.34 31.47 22.21
CA ALA A 197 -11.79 31.81 23.55
C ALA A 197 -12.09 30.54 24.36
N SER A 198 -12.92 29.66 23.81
CA SER A 198 -13.27 28.38 24.42
C SER A 198 -12.07 27.43 24.57
N SER A 199 -11.10 27.49 23.66
CA SER A 199 -9.86 26.74 23.79
C SER A 199 -9.01 27.23 24.97
N ARG A 200 -8.84 28.55 25.13
CA ARG A 200 -8.12 29.13 26.28
C ARG A 200 -8.79 28.83 27.61
N GLU A 201 -10.13 28.84 27.66
CA GLU A 201 -10.89 28.47 28.85
C GLU A 201 -10.63 27.01 29.24
N LEU A 202 -10.70 26.09 28.27
CA LEU A 202 -10.43 24.67 28.48
C LEU A 202 -8.99 24.44 28.96
N LEU A 203 -8.00 25.03 28.27
CA LEU A 203 -6.59 24.87 28.60
C LEU A 203 -6.25 25.51 29.95
N GLY A 204 -6.80 26.69 30.23
CA GLY A 204 -6.64 27.37 31.53
C GLY A 204 -7.15 26.50 32.67
N SER A 205 -8.36 25.94 32.52
CA SER A 205 -8.96 25.04 33.52
C SER A 205 -8.17 23.75 33.71
N LEU A 206 -7.61 23.19 32.63
CA LEU A 206 -6.78 21.98 32.71
C LEU A 206 -5.44 22.26 33.42
N LYS A 207 -4.83 23.42 33.14
CA LYS A 207 -3.53 23.86 33.69
C LYS A 207 -3.57 24.08 35.21
N GLU A 208 -4.74 24.30 35.80
CA GLU A 208 -4.92 24.35 37.25
C GLU A 208 -4.68 23.00 37.95
N HIS A 209 -4.74 21.89 37.20
CA HIS A 209 -4.69 20.53 37.75
C HIS A 209 -3.56 19.68 37.18
N TRP A 210 -3.18 19.91 35.93
CA TRP A 210 -2.16 19.13 35.23
C TRP A 210 -1.15 20.08 34.59
N THR A 211 0.13 19.75 34.75
CA THR A 211 1.21 20.50 34.09
C THR A 211 1.32 20.12 32.61
N GLU A 212 2.04 20.92 31.83
CA GLU A 212 2.22 20.66 30.40
C GLU A 212 2.97 19.35 30.15
N ASP A 213 4.01 19.07 30.96
CA ASP A 213 4.81 17.83 30.87
C ASP A 213 4.00 16.56 31.18
N GLU A 214 2.92 16.69 31.95
CA GLU A 214 2.00 15.59 32.27
C GLU A 214 0.89 15.42 31.22
N THR A 215 0.67 16.41 30.35
CA THR A 215 -0.50 16.50 29.46
C THR A 215 -0.16 16.13 28.01
N PHE A 216 -0.84 15.12 27.49
CA PHE A 216 -0.62 14.57 26.15
C PHE A 216 -1.86 14.79 25.28
N ARG A 217 -1.86 15.84 24.46
CA ARG A 217 -3.00 16.20 23.59
C ARG A 217 -2.88 15.50 22.25
N ILE A 218 -3.79 14.57 21.98
CA ILE A 218 -3.76 13.77 20.77
C ILE A 218 -4.24 14.60 19.59
N ASP A 219 -3.39 14.64 18.57
CA ASP A 219 -3.80 14.69 17.18
C ASP A 219 -3.28 13.42 16.50
N HIS A 220 -4.17 12.48 16.18
CA HIS A 220 -3.77 11.16 15.70
C HIS A 220 -3.02 11.20 14.35
N TYR A 221 -3.09 12.29 13.58
CA TYR A 221 -2.29 12.42 12.35
C TYR A 221 -0.79 12.51 12.63
N LEU A 222 -0.40 13.05 13.80
CA LEU A 222 0.99 13.08 14.24
C LEU A 222 1.57 11.68 14.51
N GLY A 223 0.70 10.70 14.78
CA GLY A 223 1.08 9.30 14.96
C GLY A 223 1.25 8.52 13.65
N LYS A 224 0.86 9.09 12.50
CA LYS A 224 0.93 8.37 11.21
C LYS A 224 2.35 8.31 10.68
N GLU A 225 2.72 7.13 10.16
CA GLU A 225 4.08 6.82 9.68
C GLU A 225 4.61 7.87 8.70
N MET A 226 3.80 8.25 7.72
CA MET A 226 4.20 9.20 6.67
C MET A 226 4.39 10.63 7.18
N VAL A 227 3.68 10.99 8.26
CA VAL A 227 3.85 12.29 8.93
C VAL A 227 5.16 12.31 9.70
N LYS A 228 5.46 11.25 10.46
CA LYS A 228 6.74 11.09 11.16
C LYS A 228 7.92 11.06 10.20
N ASN A 229 7.78 10.38 9.05
CA ASN A 229 8.84 10.28 8.04
C ASN A 229 9.19 11.62 7.38
N MET A 230 8.32 12.64 7.44
CA MET A 230 8.64 13.96 6.87
C MET A 230 9.90 14.59 7.47
N LEU A 231 10.16 14.40 8.77
CA LEU A 231 11.36 14.92 9.41
C LEU A 231 12.63 14.30 8.81
N VAL A 232 12.61 12.98 8.59
CA VAL A 232 13.71 12.24 7.96
C VAL A 232 13.85 12.66 6.50
N LEU A 233 12.75 12.71 5.76
CA LEU A 233 12.74 13.10 4.35
C LEU A 233 13.39 14.47 4.14
N ARG A 234 13.05 15.45 4.98
CA ARG A 234 13.53 16.83 4.86
C ARG A 234 14.96 17.04 5.34
N PHE A 235 15.33 16.45 6.49
CA PHE A 235 16.57 16.81 7.17
C PHE A 235 17.71 15.78 7.03
N ALA A 236 17.40 14.54 6.61
CA ALA A 236 18.42 13.54 6.31
C ALA A 236 18.85 13.50 4.83
N ASN A 237 18.13 14.20 3.94
CA ASN A 237 18.36 14.16 2.50
C ASN A 237 18.69 15.54 1.95
N VAL A 238 19.97 15.76 1.62
CA VAL A 238 20.46 17.02 1.04
C VAL A 238 19.71 17.36 -0.25
N ALA A 239 19.42 16.37 -1.10
CA ALA A 239 18.72 16.55 -2.36
C ALA A 239 17.29 17.14 -2.20
N PHE A 240 16.57 16.73 -1.15
CA PHE A 240 15.26 17.32 -0.85
C PHE A 240 15.40 18.67 -0.16
N SER A 241 16.35 18.79 0.78
CA SER A 241 16.58 20.02 1.55
C SER A 241 16.87 21.23 0.65
N SER A 242 17.62 21.05 -0.45
CA SER A 242 17.96 22.13 -1.39
C SER A 242 16.77 22.67 -2.20
N GLY A 243 15.69 21.88 -2.34
CA GLY A 243 14.49 22.27 -3.10
C GLY A 243 13.30 22.68 -2.21
N TRP A 244 13.51 22.83 -0.90
CA TRP A 244 12.44 22.97 0.09
C TRP A 244 12.19 24.43 0.52
N ASP A 245 12.02 25.32 -0.45
CA ASP A 245 11.79 26.74 -0.22
C ASP A 245 11.02 27.42 -1.36
N LYS A 246 10.75 28.72 -1.21
CA LYS A 246 10.10 29.57 -2.21
C LYS A 246 10.87 29.70 -3.52
N ASN A 247 12.14 29.36 -3.60
CA ASN A 247 12.91 29.45 -4.85
C ASN A 247 12.53 28.31 -5.79
N SER A 248 12.31 27.12 -5.24
CA SER A 248 11.96 25.91 -6.00
C SER A 248 10.48 25.58 -6.01
N ILE A 249 9.75 25.84 -4.92
CA ILE A 249 8.34 25.47 -4.75
C ILE A 249 7.43 26.58 -5.28
N SER A 250 6.39 26.20 -6.03
CA SER A 250 5.36 27.12 -6.51
C SER A 250 4.14 27.16 -5.60
N ASN A 251 3.66 26.01 -5.15
CA ASN A 251 2.51 25.88 -4.26
C ASN A 251 2.55 24.52 -3.55
N VAL A 252 1.84 24.44 -2.43
CA VAL A 252 1.68 23.21 -1.66
C VAL A 252 0.19 22.95 -1.45
N GLN A 253 -0.21 21.69 -1.61
CA GLN A 253 -1.57 21.25 -1.32
C GLN A 253 -1.55 20.14 -0.27
N ILE A 254 -2.41 20.28 0.73
CA ILE A 254 -2.67 19.23 1.72
C ILE A 254 -4.14 18.87 1.59
N THR A 255 -4.41 17.63 1.21
CA THR A 255 -5.75 17.17 0.83
C THR A 255 -6.18 16.06 1.78
N PHE A 256 -7.40 16.15 2.31
CA PHE A 256 -8.11 15.12 3.04
C PHE A 256 -9.46 14.87 2.37
N LYS A 257 -9.81 13.62 2.14
CA LYS A 257 -11.05 13.24 1.46
C LYS A 257 -11.62 12.00 2.11
N GLU A 258 -12.91 12.02 2.34
CA GLU A 258 -13.70 10.87 2.76
C GLU A 258 -14.79 10.60 1.73
N PRO A 259 -14.97 9.33 1.31
CA PRO A 259 -15.99 8.97 0.33
C PRO A 259 -17.39 8.83 0.95
N PHE A 260 -17.49 8.88 2.27
CA PHE A 260 -18.73 8.75 3.04
C PHE A 260 -19.19 10.10 3.62
N GLY A 261 -20.47 10.22 3.96
CA GLY A 261 -21.08 11.44 4.48
C GLY A 261 -20.93 11.56 6.00
N THR A 262 -21.92 12.17 6.67
CA THR A 262 -21.98 12.23 8.14
C THR A 262 -22.56 10.96 8.79
N GLU A 263 -23.14 10.06 7.99
CA GLU A 263 -23.62 8.74 8.41
C GLU A 263 -24.50 8.79 9.67
N GLY A 264 -25.55 9.63 9.66
CA GLY A 264 -26.51 9.78 10.76
C GLY A 264 -26.01 10.57 11.98
N ARG A 265 -24.81 11.16 11.88
CA ARG A 265 -24.23 12.06 12.91
C ARG A 265 -24.18 13.50 12.43
N GLY A 266 -25.01 13.88 11.46
CA GLY A 266 -25.06 15.22 10.90
C GLY A 266 -25.28 16.28 11.99
N GLY A 267 -26.19 16.05 12.95
CA GLY A 267 -26.47 17.00 14.02
C GLY A 267 -25.27 17.32 14.92
N TYR A 268 -24.41 16.33 15.19
CA TYR A 268 -23.16 16.58 15.92
C TYR A 268 -22.14 17.31 15.04
N PHE A 269 -21.99 16.88 13.78
CA PHE A 269 -21.09 17.52 12.83
C PHE A 269 -21.47 18.98 12.56
N ASP A 270 -22.75 19.32 12.59
CA ASP A 270 -23.30 20.65 12.36
C ASP A 270 -22.75 21.70 13.33
N GLU A 271 -22.44 21.30 14.56
CA GLU A 271 -21.87 22.20 15.56
C GLU A 271 -20.40 22.56 15.31
N PHE A 272 -19.70 21.81 14.48
CA PHE A 272 -18.25 21.94 14.28
C PHE A 272 -17.90 22.32 12.84
N GLY A 273 -18.47 21.61 11.87
CA GLY A 273 -18.16 21.70 10.46
C GLY A 273 -16.76 21.19 10.09
N ILE A 274 -16.50 21.06 8.80
CA ILE A 274 -15.27 20.42 8.29
C ILE A 274 -13.98 21.14 8.69
N ILE A 275 -14.04 22.46 8.91
CA ILE A 275 -12.87 23.26 9.25
C ILE A 275 -12.35 22.89 10.65
N ARG A 276 -13.24 22.75 11.63
CA ARG A 276 -12.86 22.32 13.00
C ARG A 276 -12.57 20.83 13.07
N ASP A 277 -13.29 20.05 12.28
CA ASP A 277 -13.14 18.59 12.28
C ASP A 277 -11.75 18.17 11.78
N VAL A 278 -11.25 18.83 10.71
CA VAL A 278 -10.07 18.38 9.96
C VAL A 278 -9.02 19.47 9.67
N LEU A 279 -9.41 20.69 9.26
CA LEU A 279 -8.42 21.70 8.81
C LEU A 279 -7.61 22.27 9.98
N GLN A 280 -8.29 22.68 11.06
CA GLN A 280 -7.69 23.38 12.19
C GLN A 280 -6.70 22.50 12.97
N ASN A 281 -6.92 21.19 12.97
CA ASN A 281 -6.11 20.19 13.65
C ASN A 281 -5.21 19.45 12.65
N HIS A 282 -5.68 18.36 12.05
CA HIS A 282 -4.91 17.39 11.28
C HIS A 282 -4.11 18.04 10.16
N LEU A 283 -4.74 18.85 9.30
CA LEU A 283 -4.03 19.44 8.16
C LEU A 283 -3.07 20.55 8.58
N LEU A 284 -3.40 21.29 9.64
CA LEU A 284 -2.50 22.30 10.19
C LEU A 284 -1.28 21.66 10.87
N GLN A 285 -1.46 20.53 11.56
CA GLN A 285 -0.37 19.74 12.16
C GLN A 285 0.55 19.15 11.09
N VAL A 286 -0.01 18.60 10.01
CA VAL A 286 0.76 18.17 8.85
C VAL A 286 1.51 19.35 8.22
N LEU A 287 0.86 20.51 8.10
CA LEU A 287 1.49 21.74 7.59
C LEU A 287 2.66 22.19 8.47
N SER A 288 2.52 22.17 9.80
CA SER A 288 3.59 22.64 10.70
C SER A 288 4.85 21.78 10.57
N ILE A 289 4.73 20.45 10.51
CA ILE A 289 5.88 19.55 10.27
C ILE A 289 6.46 19.72 8.87
N LEU A 290 5.61 19.97 7.86
CA LEU A 290 6.05 20.18 6.49
C LEU A 290 6.87 21.47 6.32
N THR A 291 6.58 22.49 7.14
CA THR A 291 7.02 23.87 6.91
C THR A 291 7.97 24.43 7.97
N MET A 292 8.05 23.82 9.15
CA MET A 292 8.98 24.18 10.23
C MET A 292 10.44 24.23 9.74
N GLU A 293 11.30 25.04 10.36
CA GLU A 293 12.73 25.00 10.06
C GLU A 293 13.36 23.71 10.60
N ARG A 294 14.65 23.50 10.27
CA ARG A 294 15.42 22.41 10.87
C ARG A 294 15.56 22.69 12.38
N PRO A 295 15.09 21.80 13.25
CA PRO A 295 15.21 21.99 14.68
C PRO A 295 16.67 21.83 15.12
N VAL A 296 17.01 22.39 16.27
CA VAL A 296 18.37 22.33 16.84
C VAL A 296 18.74 20.88 17.15
N SER A 297 17.78 20.09 17.63
CA SER A 297 17.91 18.65 17.83
C SER A 297 16.56 17.94 17.57
N PHE A 298 16.53 16.61 17.79
CA PHE A 298 15.29 15.81 17.76
C PHE A 298 14.64 15.70 19.15
N SER A 299 14.98 16.57 20.10
CA SER A 299 14.25 16.68 21.35
C SER A 299 12.82 17.18 21.10
N ALA A 300 11.87 16.77 21.95
CA ALA A 300 10.48 17.16 21.80
C ALA A 300 10.28 18.68 21.78
N GLU A 301 10.95 19.41 22.68
CA GLU A 301 10.84 20.87 22.72
C GLU A 301 11.39 21.54 21.46
N ASP A 302 12.56 21.13 20.97
CA ASP A 302 13.16 21.76 19.78
C ASP A 302 12.27 21.58 18.54
N ILE A 303 11.60 20.43 18.42
CA ILE A 303 10.63 20.18 17.35
C ILE A 303 9.39 21.04 17.54
N ARG A 304 8.80 21.06 18.74
CA ARG A 304 7.58 21.83 19.03
C ARG A 304 7.81 23.34 18.89
N ASP A 305 8.97 23.85 19.27
CA ASP A 305 9.34 25.25 19.11
C ASP A 305 9.37 25.68 17.65
N GLU A 306 9.95 24.86 16.76
CA GLU A 306 9.96 25.16 15.33
C GLU A 306 8.57 25.03 14.68
N LYS A 307 7.70 24.12 15.16
CA LYS A 307 6.28 24.07 14.78
C LYS A 307 5.54 25.35 15.17
N VAL A 308 5.65 25.79 16.43
CA VAL A 308 4.98 27.00 16.91
C VAL A 308 5.50 28.25 16.19
N LYS A 309 6.81 28.33 15.97
CA LYS A 309 7.44 29.46 15.25
C LYS A 309 6.90 29.61 13.83
N VAL A 310 6.71 28.52 13.08
CA VAL A 310 6.12 28.61 11.74
C VAL A 310 4.64 28.98 11.79
N LEU A 311 3.87 28.42 12.72
CA LEU A 311 2.45 28.76 12.88
C LEU A 311 2.25 30.24 13.23
N ARG A 312 3.14 30.84 14.04
CA ARG A 312 3.10 32.28 14.37
C ARG A 312 3.34 33.17 13.16
N ALA A 313 3.94 32.65 12.10
CA ALA A 313 4.15 33.38 10.84
C ALA A 313 2.94 33.30 9.90
N ILE A 314 1.86 32.61 10.28
CA ILE A 314 0.64 32.48 9.49
C ILE A 314 -0.37 33.54 9.95
N PRO A 315 -0.77 34.50 9.10
CA PRO A 315 -1.82 35.44 9.43
C PRO A 315 -3.19 34.72 9.46
N PRO A 316 -4.21 35.32 10.12
CA PRO A 316 -5.56 34.77 10.05
C PRO A 316 -6.08 34.67 8.62
N ILE A 317 -6.89 33.63 8.37
CA ILE A 317 -7.43 33.33 7.04
C ILE A 317 -8.41 34.41 6.59
N GLU A 318 -8.21 34.89 5.36
CA GLU A 318 -9.13 35.84 4.72
C GLU A 318 -10.31 35.15 4.02
N HIS A 319 -11.45 35.83 3.92
CA HIS A 319 -12.65 35.27 3.29
C HIS A 319 -12.43 34.90 1.81
N GLY A 320 -11.68 35.74 1.08
CA GLY A 320 -11.37 35.52 -0.35
C GLY A 320 -10.41 34.35 -0.61
N ASP A 321 -9.80 33.83 0.46
CA ASP A 321 -8.91 32.67 0.47
C ASP A 321 -9.61 31.40 0.97
N THR A 322 -10.94 31.40 1.02
CA THR A 322 -11.74 30.23 1.44
C THR A 322 -12.86 29.92 0.45
N LEU A 323 -12.96 28.64 0.06
CA LEU A 323 -14.06 28.06 -0.69
C LEU A 323 -14.81 27.07 0.20
N LEU A 324 -16.12 27.20 0.33
CA LEU A 324 -16.96 26.34 1.15
C LEU A 324 -17.91 25.54 0.28
N GLY A 325 -18.15 24.28 0.65
CA GLY A 325 -19.11 23.41 -0.02
C GLY A 325 -19.96 22.58 0.94
N GLN A 326 -21.14 22.16 0.46
CA GLN A 326 -22.06 21.26 1.16
C GLN A 326 -22.56 20.19 0.19
N TYR A 327 -22.47 18.91 0.55
CA TYR A 327 -22.86 17.83 -0.35
C TYR A 327 -24.38 17.70 -0.47
N VAL A 328 -24.84 17.38 -1.68
CA VAL A 328 -26.25 17.12 -2.02
C VAL A 328 -26.43 15.69 -2.52
N ALA A 329 -27.68 15.21 -2.46
CA ALA A 329 -28.03 13.86 -2.88
C ALA A 329 -27.57 13.58 -4.32
N ALA A 330 -26.91 12.43 -4.50
CA ALA A 330 -26.45 11.94 -5.78
C ALA A 330 -26.13 10.44 -5.68
N ASN A 331 -26.13 9.73 -6.81
CA ASN A 331 -25.74 8.31 -6.86
C ASN A 331 -26.52 7.41 -5.87
N GLY A 332 -27.80 7.72 -5.62
CA GLY A 332 -28.64 6.98 -4.66
C GLY A 332 -28.28 7.19 -3.19
N LYS A 333 -27.37 8.13 -2.87
CA LYS A 333 -27.00 8.52 -1.51
C LYS A 333 -27.66 9.86 -1.12
N PRO A 334 -28.07 10.02 0.15
CA PRO A 334 -28.72 11.23 0.63
C PRO A 334 -27.73 12.42 0.69
N GLY A 335 -28.26 13.64 0.59
CA GLY A 335 -27.55 14.88 0.84
C GLY A 335 -27.38 15.18 2.33
N TYR A 336 -26.64 16.23 2.65
CA TYR A 336 -26.39 16.60 4.05
C TYR A 336 -27.67 17.01 4.78
N LEU A 337 -28.53 17.78 4.10
CA LEU A 337 -29.81 18.26 4.65
C LEU A 337 -30.91 17.19 4.65
N ASP A 338 -30.65 16.02 4.07
CA ASP A 338 -31.56 14.87 4.12
C ASP A 338 -31.36 14.05 5.42
N ASP A 339 -30.31 14.32 6.19
CA ASP A 339 -30.10 13.73 7.53
C ASP A 339 -31.05 14.40 8.54
N GLU A 340 -31.98 13.62 9.11
CA GLU A 340 -33.00 14.11 10.05
C GLU A 340 -32.41 14.77 11.31
N THR A 341 -31.14 14.51 11.62
CA THR A 341 -30.45 15.14 12.76
C THR A 341 -29.91 16.54 12.45
N VAL A 342 -29.90 16.95 11.18
CA VAL A 342 -29.38 18.24 10.72
C VAL A 342 -30.52 19.27 10.63
N PRO A 343 -30.32 20.53 11.06
CA PRO A 343 -31.29 21.60 10.82
C PRO A 343 -31.56 21.81 9.32
N TYR A 344 -32.84 21.89 8.92
CA TYR A 344 -33.26 21.98 7.51
C TYR A 344 -32.66 23.16 6.72
N ASN A 345 -32.24 24.21 7.41
CA ASN A 345 -31.63 25.41 6.83
C ASN A 345 -30.14 25.53 7.15
N SER A 346 -29.48 24.44 7.56
CA SER A 346 -28.06 24.45 7.91
C SER A 346 -27.20 24.88 6.72
N VAL A 347 -26.30 25.81 6.99
CA VAL A 347 -25.23 26.25 6.07
C VAL A 347 -23.88 25.67 6.47
N CYS A 348 -23.86 24.61 7.28
CA CYS A 348 -22.63 23.95 7.72
C CYS A 348 -21.82 23.42 6.51
N PRO A 349 -20.55 23.82 6.37
CA PRO A 349 -19.69 23.32 5.29
C PRO A 349 -19.24 21.88 5.58
N THR A 350 -19.54 20.99 4.64
CA THR A 350 -19.02 19.60 4.60
C THR A 350 -17.77 19.48 3.73
N PHE A 351 -17.40 20.55 3.02
CA PHE A 351 -16.17 20.72 2.25
C PHE A 351 -15.61 22.12 2.48
N ALA A 352 -14.29 22.23 2.61
CA ALA A 352 -13.59 23.51 2.61
C ALA A 352 -12.26 23.39 1.86
N ALA A 353 -11.93 24.40 1.07
CA ALA A 353 -10.58 24.65 0.56
C ALA A 353 -10.13 26.03 1.04
N THR A 354 -9.05 26.08 1.81
CA THR A 354 -8.53 27.32 2.40
C THR A 354 -7.07 27.50 2.05
N THR A 355 -6.69 28.70 1.61
CA THR A 355 -5.30 29.05 1.33
C THR A 355 -4.68 29.79 2.50
N LEU A 356 -3.52 29.31 2.96
CA LEU A 356 -2.71 29.90 4.01
C LEU A 356 -1.42 30.46 3.40
N TRP A 357 -0.89 31.50 4.03
CA TRP A 357 0.37 32.14 3.67
C TRP A 357 1.31 32.09 4.88
N ILE A 358 2.58 31.77 4.65
CA ILE A 358 3.59 31.73 5.73
C ILE A 358 4.55 32.89 5.52
N ASN A 359 4.44 33.91 6.37
CA ASN A 359 5.20 35.15 6.25
C ASN A 359 6.59 35.01 6.89
N ASN A 360 7.45 34.22 6.26
CA ASN A 360 8.86 34.07 6.64
C ASN A 360 9.77 33.97 5.39
N PRO A 361 11.10 34.12 5.53
CA PRO A 361 12.01 34.12 4.39
C PRO A 361 11.94 32.87 3.50
N ARG A 362 11.67 31.70 4.09
CA ARG A 362 11.60 30.41 3.38
C ARG A 362 10.37 30.30 2.49
N TRP A 363 9.22 30.79 2.96
CA TRP A 363 7.90 30.49 2.37
C TRP A 363 7.16 31.71 1.81
N GLU A 364 7.72 32.90 1.95
CA GLU A 364 7.14 34.13 1.41
C GLU A 364 6.70 33.96 -0.06
N GLY A 365 5.42 34.26 -0.31
CA GLY A 365 4.80 34.18 -1.65
C GLY A 365 4.39 32.77 -2.09
N VAL A 366 4.60 31.72 -1.28
CA VAL A 366 4.14 30.37 -1.59
C VAL A 366 2.77 30.11 -0.93
N PRO A 367 1.71 29.82 -1.70
CA PRO A 367 0.40 29.49 -1.15
C PRO A 367 0.34 28.02 -0.68
N PHE A 368 -0.25 27.83 0.50
CA PHE A 368 -0.53 26.52 1.09
C PHE A 368 -2.03 26.26 1.09
N ILE A 369 -2.50 25.35 0.24
CA ILE A 369 -3.93 25.11 0.02
C ILE A 369 -4.33 23.85 0.80
N LEU A 370 -5.10 24.03 1.87
CA LEU A 370 -5.63 22.97 2.72
C LEU A 370 -7.04 22.65 2.23
N LYS A 371 -7.32 21.39 1.93
CA LYS A 371 -8.62 20.94 1.43
C LYS A 371 -9.10 19.76 2.24
N ALA A 372 -10.31 19.83 2.75
CA ALA A 372 -10.98 18.67 3.33
C ALA A 372 -12.44 18.60 2.89
N GLY A 373 -12.97 17.39 2.75
CA GLY A 373 -14.39 17.21 2.62
C GLY A 373 -14.87 15.77 2.76
N LYS A 374 -16.17 15.65 3.05
CA LYS A 374 -16.93 14.41 3.14
C LYS A 374 -17.76 14.17 1.87
N ALA A 375 -18.20 12.94 1.67
CA ALA A 375 -18.98 12.51 0.50
C ALA A 375 -18.28 12.83 -0.82
N LEU A 376 -16.96 12.64 -0.88
CA LEU A 376 -16.13 12.84 -2.07
C LEU A 376 -15.95 11.53 -2.86
N ASN A 377 -15.21 11.59 -3.96
CA ASN A 377 -15.06 10.43 -4.86
C ASN A 377 -14.16 9.29 -4.32
N GLU A 378 -13.34 9.52 -3.30
CA GLU A 378 -12.38 8.53 -2.79
C GLU A 378 -11.92 8.89 -1.36
N ALA A 379 -11.41 7.90 -0.62
CA ALA A 379 -10.66 8.14 0.61
C ALA A 379 -9.22 8.52 0.27
N LYS A 380 -8.74 9.68 0.72
CA LYS A 380 -7.35 10.10 0.47
C LYS A 380 -6.88 11.18 1.42
N VAL A 381 -5.69 11.00 1.98
CA VAL A 381 -4.90 12.04 2.62
C VAL A 381 -3.52 12.11 1.97
N GLU A 382 -3.18 13.26 1.41
CA GLU A 382 -1.98 13.42 0.62
C GLU A 382 -1.46 14.86 0.68
N ILE A 383 -0.14 14.99 0.69
CA ILE A 383 0.59 16.25 0.51
C ILE A 383 1.14 16.26 -0.91
N ARG A 384 0.90 17.34 -1.64
CA ARG A 384 1.45 17.58 -2.98
C ARG A 384 2.21 18.89 -3.00
N ILE A 385 3.51 18.81 -3.22
CA ILE A 385 4.41 19.95 -3.37
C ILE A 385 4.67 20.11 -4.86
N GLN A 386 4.16 21.19 -5.47
CA GLN A 386 4.37 21.46 -6.88
C GLN A 386 5.51 22.46 -7.06
N TYR A 387 6.54 22.06 -7.81
CA TYR A 387 7.70 22.88 -8.11
C TYR A 387 7.39 23.93 -9.19
N LYS A 388 8.23 24.97 -9.30
CA LYS A 388 8.12 25.99 -10.34
C LYS A 388 8.39 25.42 -11.73
N ASP A 389 7.96 26.18 -12.75
CA ASP A 389 8.26 25.87 -14.14
C ASP A 389 9.78 25.91 -14.39
N VAL A 390 10.27 24.99 -15.22
CA VAL A 390 11.63 25.10 -15.77
C VAL A 390 11.73 26.33 -16.67
N THR A 391 12.92 26.93 -16.78
CA THR A 391 13.18 28.04 -17.69
C THR A 391 12.76 27.67 -19.12
N GLN A 392 11.90 28.50 -19.71
CA GLN A 392 11.44 28.31 -21.08
C GLN A 392 12.60 28.53 -22.08
N GLY A 393 12.64 27.74 -23.15
CA GLY A 393 13.66 27.86 -24.20
C GLY A 393 13.96 26.51 -24.84
N ILE A 394 14.80 25.70 -24.18
CA ILE A 394 15.21 24.37 -24.67
C ILE A 394 14.04 23.39 -24.63
N PHE A 395 13.14 23.55 -23.66
CA PHE A 395 11.95 22.73 -23.53
C PHE A 395 10.67 23.58 -23.66
N LYS A 396 9.69 23.05 -24.39
CA LYS A 396 8.35 23.63 -24.58
C LYS A 396 7.32 22.68 -23.99
N ASP A 397 6.30 23.23 -23.34
CA ASP A 397 5.14 22.49 -22.80
C ASP A 397 5.52 21.39 -21.78
N ILE A 398 6.48 21.69 -20.88
CA ILE A 398 6.91 20.77 -19.83
C ILE A 398 6.04 20.90 -18.58
N SER A 399 5.57 19.76 -18.06
CA SER A 399 4.85 19.69 -16.80
C SER A 399 5.75 20.01 -15.61
N ARG A 400 5.21 20.71 -14.61
CA ARG A 400 5.89 20.94 -13.33
C ARG A 400 6.21 19.62 -12.65
N ASN A 401 7.34 19.59 -11.93
CA ASN A 401 7.64 18.47 -11.05
C ASN A 401 6.73 18.53 -9.82
N GLU A 402 6.43 17.38 -9.24
CA GLU A 402 5.62 17.29 -8.02
C GLU A 402 6.18 16.24 -7.08
N LEU A 403 6.49 16.60 -5.84
CA LEU A 403 6.73 15.63 -4.79
C LEU A 403 5.41 15.35 -4.09
N VAL A 404 5.05 14.07 -4.03
CA VAL A 404 3.80 13.62 -3.45
C VAL A 404 4.07 12.67 -2.31
N ILE A 405 3.45 12.96 -1.16
CA ILE A 405 3.52 12.15 0.06
C ILE A 405 2.09 11.73 0.39
N ARG A 406 1.74 10.49 0.08
CA ARG A 406 0.43 9.92 0.40
C ARG A 406 0.47 9.35 1.81
N ILE A 407 -0.33 9.94 2.69
CA ILE A 407 -0.43 9.54 4.10
C ILE A 407 -1.36 8.34 4.24
N GLN A 408 -2.48 8.33 3.51
CA GLN A 408 -3.42 7.19 3.44
C GLN A 408 -4.39 7.35 2.26
N PRO A 409 -5.02 6.27 1.76
CA PRO A 409 -4.63 4.87 1.93
C PRO A 409 -3.30 4.59 1.19
N THR A 410 -2.69 3.44 1.44
CA THR A 410 -1.47 2.97 0.76
C THR A 410 -0.33 4.00 0.84
N GLU A 411 0.36 4.00 1.98
CA GLU A 411 1.47 4.88 2.29
C GLU A 411 2.52 4.89 1.18
N SER A 412 2.77 6.05 0.58
CA SER A 412 3.72 6.19 -0.52
C SER A 412 4.37 7.57 -0.61
N ILE A 413 5.58 7.59 -1.17
CA ILE A 413 6.28 8.81 -1.58
C ILE A 413 6.68 8.65 -3.03
N TYR A 414 6.27 9.60 -3.87
CA TYR A 414 6.66 9.58 -5.27
C TYR A 414 6.96 10.97 -5.80
N LEU A 415 7.97 11.04 -6.68
CA LEU A 415 8.38 12.27 -7.35
C LEU A 415 7.99 12.21 -8.83
N LYS A 416 7.08 13.09 -9.23
CA LYS A 416 6.74 13.35 -10.62
C LYS A 416 7.83 14.21 -11.26
N LEU A 417 8.47 13.69 -12.30
CA LEU A 417 9.53 14.36 -13.04
C LEU A 417 9.43 14.09 -14.54
N ASN A 418 10.14 14.85 -15.35
CA ASN A 418 10.12 14.69 -16.81
C ASN A 418 11.33 13.87 -17.27
N THR A 419 11.09 12.88 -18.13
CA THR A 419 12.14 12.08 -18.78
C THR A 419 11.91 11.99 -20.29
N LYS A 420 12.91 11.59 -21.05
CA LYS A 420 12.76 11.32 -22.48
C LYS A 420 11.85 10.10 -22.67
N THR A 421 10.87 10.18 -23.58
CA THR A 421 10.10 9.01 -24.01
C THR A 421 11.07 7.90 -24.44
N PRO A 422 10.96 6.67 -23.89
CA PRO A 422 11.77 5.54 -24.34
C PRO A 422 11.63 5.32 -25.86
N GLY A 423 12.74 4.97 -26.53
CA GLY A 423 12.77 4.76 -27.98
C GLY A 423 13.38 5.93 -28.78
N LEU A 424 12.98 6.07 -30.04
CA LEU A 424 13.57 7.01 -31.00
C LEU A 424 13.05 8.46 -30.88
N SER A 425 11.92 8.66 -30.19
CA SER A 425 11.35 9.99 -29.94
C SER A 425 12.20 10.77 -28.94
N THR A 426 12.39 12.08 -29.15
CA THR A 426 13.10 12.99 -28.23
C THR A 426 12.16 13.80 -27.34
N ARG A 427 10.86 13.47 -27.32
CA ARG A 427 9.86 14.17 -26.49
C ARG A 427 10.09 13.90 -25.02
N ALA A 428 9.92 14.92 -24.18
CA ALA A 428 9.86 14.76 -22.74
C ALA A 428 8.45 14.36 -22.29
N VAL A 429 8.35 13.39 -21.40
CA VAL A 429 7.10 12.92 -20.79
C VAL A 429 7.26 12.86 -19.28
N PRO A 430 6.20 13.21 -18.52
CA PRO A 430 6.25 13.10 -17.08
C PRO A 430 6.10 11.64 -16.63
N ILE A 431 6.89 11.22 -15.65
CA ILE A 431 6.93 9.89 -15.02
C ILE A 431 7.03 10.02 -13.50
N GLU A 432 6.99 8.90 -12.79
CA GLU A 432 7.07 8.85 -11.32
C GLU A 432 8.27 8.00 -10.88
N MET A 433 9.07 8.54 -9.95
CA MET A 433 9.96 7.73 -9.11
C MET A 433 9.20 7.39 -7.82
N ASP A 434 8.85 6.12 -7.61
CA ASP A 434 7.88 5.68 -6.60
C ASP A 434 8.49 4.81 -5.49
N LEU A 435 8.13 5.15 -4.24
CA LEU A 435 8.30 4.34 -3.05
C LEU A 435 6.93 4.07 -2.41
N THR A 436 6.31 2.95 -2.78
CA THR A 436 5.14 2.41 -2.11
C THR A 436 5.55 1.48 -0.96
N TYR A 437 5.16 1.79 0.28
CA TYR A 437 5.63 1.10 1.48
C TYR A 437 5.22 -0.37 1.51
N LYS A 438 3.95 -0.67 1.22
CA LYS A 438 3.42 -2.04 1.18
C LYS A 438 4.20 -2.95 0.21
N ARG A 439 4.69 -2.40 -0.91
CA ARG A 439 5.51 -3.13 -1.89
C ARG A 439 6.96 -3.28 -1.46
N ARG A 440 7.54 -2.24 -0.85
CA ARG A 440 8.99 -2.20 -0.53
C ARG A 440 9.34 -2.82 0.81
N PHE A 441 8.40 -2.79 1.76
CA PHE A 441 8.55 -3.25 3.15
C PHE A 441 7.45 -4.25 3.50
N SER A 442 7.26 -5.28 2.67
CA SER A 442 6.18 -6.28 2.81
C SER A 442 6.15 -6.98 4.17
N ASP A 443 7.32 -7.15 4.78
CA ASP A 443 7.48 -7.89 6.04
C ASP A 443 7.37 -6.97 7.27
N SER A 444 7.16 -5.65 7.07
CA SER A 444 7.07 -4.67 8.15
C SER A 444 5.62 -4.27 8.40
N LYS A 445 5.16 -4.44 9.64
CA LYS A 445 3.87 -3.89 10.07
C LYS A 445 4.04 -2.39 10.34
N ILE A 446 3.29 -1.57 9.60
CA ILE A 446 3.14 -0.15 9.94
C ILE A 446 2.21 -0.07 11.16
N PRO A 447 2.66 0.50 12.29
CA PRO A 447 1.81 0.63 13.47
C PRO A 447 0.67 1.63 13.20
N GLU A 448 -0.48 1.38 13.82
CA GLU A 448 -1.59 2.34 13.78
C GLU A 448 -1.22 3.61 14.56
N ALA A 449 -1.83 4.74 14.23
CA ALA A 449 -1.51 6.02 14.85
C ALA A 449 -1.57 6.00 16.39
N TYR A 450 -2.61 5.38 16.96
CA TYR A 450 -2.78 5.26 18.41
C TYR A 450 -1.76 4.31 19.05
N GLU A 451 -1.30 3.27 18.35
CA GLU A 451 -0.19 2.42 18.84
C GLU A 451 1.06 3.29 19.03
N SER A 452 1.40 4.12 18.04
CA SER A 452 2.55 5.03 18.15
C SER A 452 2.36 6.06 19.27
N LEU A 453 1.22 6.74 19.34
CA LEU A 453 1.03 7.82 20.30
C LEU A 453 0.97 7.31 21.75
N ILE A 454 0.27 6.21 22.02
CA ILE A 454 0.27 5.64 23.37
C ILE A 454 1.69 5.24 23.79
N LEU A 455 2.49 4.68 22.87
CA LEU A 455 3.87 4.35 23.14
C LEU A 455 4.72 5.60 23.40
N ASP A 456 4.55 6.66 22.63
CA ASP A 456 5.25 7.94 22.85
C ASP A 456 4.87 8.53 24.22
N ALA A 457 3.60 8.45 24.62
CA ALA A 457 3.13 8.86 25.95
C ALA A 457 3.69 7.99 27.08
N LEU A 458 3.92 6.69 26.87
CA LEU A 458 4.61 5.81 27.83
C LEU A 458 6.10 6.16 27.93
N LYS A 459 6.72 6.55 26.81
CA LYS A 459 8.12 7.02 26.76
C LYS A 459 8.32 8.43 27.31
N GLY A 460 7.25 9.21 27.45
CA GLY A 460 7.34 10.61 27.84
C GLY A 460 7.86 11.50 26.70
N ASP A 461 7.69 11.05 25.46
CA ASP A 461 8.02 11.80 24.27
C ASP A 461 6.82 12.66 23.85
N HIS A 462 7.02 13.97 23.90
CA HIS A 462 6.00 14.97 23.58
C HIS A 462 6.03 15.41 22.11
N SER A 463 6.97 14.93 21.30
CA SER A 463 7.22 15.44 19.93
C SER A 463 5.98 15.35 19.02
N ASN A 464 5.14 14.33 19.24
CA ASN A 464 3.94 14.05 18.45
C ASN A 464 2.64 14.44 19.15
N PHE A 465 2.70 15.35 20.13
CA PHE A 465 1.54 15.87 20.87
C PHE A 465 1.43 17.39 20.76
N VAL A 466 0.20 17.90 20.78
CA VAL A 466 -0.07 19.33 20.59
C VAL A 466 0.17 20.09 21.90
N ARG A 467 1.09 21.06 21.88
CA ARG A 467 1.41 21.93 23.02
C ARG A 467 0.34 23.03 23.21
N ASP A 468 0.24 23.58 24.42
CA ASP A 468 -0.76 24.62 24.74
C ASP A 468 -0.64 25.88 23.86
N ASP A 469 0.58 26.38 23.65
CA ASP A 469 0.88 27.53 22.80
C ASP A 469 0.71 27.23 21.30
N GLU A 470 0.99 26.00 20.87
CA GLU A 470 0.70 25.52 19.52
C GLU A 470 -0.80 25.61 19.21
N LEU A 471 -1.62 25.17 20.15
CA LEU A 471 -3.07 25.18 20.01
C LEU A 471 -3.66 26.61 20.02
N ASP A 472 -3.13 27.52 20.86
CA ASP A 472 -3.55 28.93 20.86
C ASP A 472 -3.28 29.60 19.50
N VAL A 473 -2.11 29.37 18.91
CA VAL A 473 -1.77 29.93 17.60
C VAL A 473 -2.61 29.29 16.49
N ALA A 474 -2.82 27.96 16.54
CA ALA A 474 -3.71 27.27 15.61
C ALA A 474 -5.12 27.87 15.61
N TRP A 475 -5.70 28.12 16.79
CA TRP A 475 -7.01 28.75 16.87
C TRP A 475 -7.02 30.21 16.39
N LYS A 476 -5.97 31.00 16.63
CA LYS A 476 -5.87 32.37 16.11
C LYS A 476 -5.96 32.45 14.59
N ILE A 477 -5.39 31.47 13.88
CA ILE A 477 -5.42 31.39 12.41
C ILE A 477 -6.85 31.19 11.89
N PHE A 478 -7.63 30.29 12.52
CA PHE A 478 -8.95 29.87 12.03
C PHE A 478 -10.14 30.59 12.66
N THR A 479 -10.01 31.17 13.86
CA THR A 479 -11.16 31.77 14.57
C THR A 479 -11.89 32.84 13.75
N PRO A 480 -11.20 33.77 13.06
CA PRO A 480 -11.90 34.79 12.26
C PRO A 480 -12.76 34.21 11.14
N ILE A 481 -12.24 33.24 10.37
CA ILE A 481 -13.00 32.60 9.29
C ILE A 481 -14.18 31.78 9.83
N LEU A 482 -14.01 31.10 10.98
CA LEU A 482 -15.09 30.38 11.64
C LEU A 482 -16.21 31.30 12.12
N HIS A 483 -15.86 32.45 12.73
CA HIS A 483 -16.85 33.45 13.15
C HIS A 483 -17.60 34.08 11.98
N TRP A 484 -16.94 34.25 10.83
CA TRP A 484 -17.60 34.67 9.60
C TRP A 484 -18.59 33.61 9.09
N ILE A 485 -18.20 32.33 9.11
CA ILE A 485 -19.07 31.20 8.71
C ILE A 485 -20.31 31.11 9.61
N GLU A 486 -20.15 31.38 10.91
CA GLU A 486 -21.24 31.40 11.89
C GLU A 486 -22.13 32.65 11.79
N GLY A 487 -21.78 33.62 10.96
CA GLY A 487 -22.51 34.88 10.85
C GLY A 487 -22.37 35.82 12.05
N LYS A 488 -21.34 35.62 12.91
CA LYS A 488 -21.08 36.53 14.04
C LYS A 488 -20.71 37.95 13.60
N ASN A 489 -20.17 38.09 12.39
CA ASN A 489 -19.68 39.35 11.81
C ASN A 489 -20.40 39.74 10.50
N GLY A 490 -21.62 39.26 10.26
CA GLY A 490 -22.38 39.50 9.03
C GLY A 490 -23.24 38.31 8.62
N PRO A 491 -23.87 38.31 7.43
CA PRO A 491 -24.61 37.15 6.96
C PRO A 491 -23.66 35.96 6.75
N ALA A 492 -24.06 34.79 7.28
CA ALA A 492 -23.32 33.56 7.07
C ALA A 492 -23.22 33.25 5.56
N PRO A 493 -22.03 32.89 5.05
CA PRO A 493 -21.86 32.50 3.66
C PRO A 493 -22.62 31.22 3.35
N LYS A 494 -23.31 31.17 2.22
CA LYS A 494 -23.94 29.95 1.74
C LYS A 494 -22.89 29.05 1.08
N PRO A 495 -22.70 27.80 1.54
CA PRO A 495 -21.75 26.88 0.91
C PRO A 495 -22.22 26.48 -0.50
N LEU A 496 -21.27 26.24 -1.40
CA LEU A 496 -21.54 25.77 -2.75
C LEU A 496 -21.99 24.31 -2.72
N GLN A 497 -23.00 23.96 -3.51
CA GLN A 497 -23.47 22.59 -3.57
C GLN A 497 -22.53 21.72 -4.41
N TYR A 498 -22.28 20.49 -3.96
CA TYR A 498 -21.58 19.48 -4.76
C TYR A 498 -22.24 18.10 -4.66
N PRO A 499 -22.35 17.33 -5.75
CA PRO A 499 -22.95 16.00 -5.70
C PRO A 499 -22.16 15.04 -4.80
N TYR A 500 -22.83 14.19 -4.02
CA TYR A 500 -22.20 13.06 -3.32
C TYR A 500 -21.36 12.22 -4.29
N GLY A 501 -20.10 11.94 -3.93
CA GLY A 501 -19.16 11.18 -4.75
C GLY A 501 -18.42 12.02 -5.80
N SER A 502 -18.64 13.34 -5.84
CA SER A 502 -17.85 14.24 -6.68
C SER A 502 -16.52 14.63 -6.03
N ARG A 503 -15.72 15.48 -6.69
CA ARG A 503 -14.43 15.96 -6.16
C ARG A 503 -14.56 17.18 -5.24
N GLY A 504 -15.79 17.64 -5.00
CA GLY A 504 -16.10 18.91 -4.36
C GLY A 504 -16.80 19.87 -5.34
N PRO A 505 -17.00 21.14 -4.95
CA PRO A 505 -17.63 22.16 -5.78
C PRO A 505 -16.90 22.34 -7.12
N LYS A 506 -17.64 22.72 -8.18
CA LYS A 506 -17.06 22.94 -9.52
C LYS A 506 -16.06 24.09 -9.53
N GLU A 507 -16.25 25.04 -8.62
CA GLU A 507 -15.44 26.21 -8.38
C GLU A 507 -14.07 25.87 -7.76
N LEU A 508 -13.86 24.63 -7.30
CA LEU A 508 -12.59 24.20 -6.73
C LEU A 508 -11.42 24.31 -7.71
N ASP A 509 -11.60 23.90 -8.97
CA ASP A 509 -10.54 23.95 -9.98
C ASP A 509 -10.12 25.40 -10.30
N PRO A 510 -11.04 26.34 -10.59
CA PRO A 510 -10.71 27.77 -10.68
C PRO A 510 -10.05 28.33 -9.41
N PHE A 511 -10.52 27.93 -8.23
CA PHE A 511 -9.98 28.39 -6.95
C PHE A 511 -8.51 27.98 -6.77
N ILE A 512 -8.16 26.71 -6.98
CA ILE A 512 -6.74 26.27 -6.84
C ILE A 512 -5.86 26.81 -7.97
N HIS A 513 -6.40 27.01 -9.16
CA HIS A 513 -5.68 27.62 -10.29
C HIS A 513 -5.30 29.09 -10.01
N LYS A 514 -6.17 29.85 -9.32
CA LYS A 514 -5.87 31.22 -8.84
C LYS A 514 -4.60 31.26 -7.99
N TYR A 515 -4.35 30.23 -7.18
CA TYR A 515 -3.16 30.09 -6.33
C TYR A 515 -2.00 29.36 -7.03
N GLY A 516 -2.02 29.30 -8.36
CA GLY A 516 -0.90 28.84 -9.17
C GLY A 516 -0.76 27.32 -9.29
N TYR A 517 -1.71 26.52 -8.79
CA TYR A 517 -1.71 25.09 -9.06
C TYR A 517 -2.06 24.82 -10.53
N ARG A 518 -1.17 24.12 -11.23
CA ARG A 518 -1.41 23.67 -12.60
C ARG A 518 -1.64 22.18 -12.62
N ARG A 519 -2.80 21.75 -13.11
CA ARG A 519 -3.09 20.33 -13.28
C ARG A 519 -2.59 19.86 -14.64
N SER A 520 -1.87 18.74 -14.66
CA SER A 520 -1.42 18.11 -15.91
C SER A 520 -2.44 17.07 -16.36
N ASP A 521 -3.22 17.38 -17.40
CA ASP A 521 -4.30 16.52 -17.91
C ASP A 521 -3.80 15.18 -18.49
N ASN A 522 -2.54 15.13 -18.94
CA ASN A 522 -1.96 13.96 -19.61
C ASN A 522 -1.59 12.81 -18.66
N LEU A 523 -1.51 13.04 -17.35
CA LEU A 523 -1.23 12.00 -16.34
C LEU A 523 -2.46 11.64 -15.50
N TYR A 524 -3.40 12.57 -15.33
CA TYR A 524 -4.56 12.34 -14.45
C TYR A 524 -5.45 11.18 -14.91
N LYS A 525 -5.57 10.95 -16.22
CA LYS A 525 -6.29 9.79 -16.77
C LYS A 525 -5.57 8.45 -16.54
N ALA A 526 -4.24 8.46 -16.46
CA ALA A 526 -3.45 7.26 -16.19
C ALA A 526 -3.40 6.94 -14.69
N ASN A 527 -3.30 7.97 -13.84
CA ASN A 527 -3.26 7.80 -12.39
C ASN A 527 -4.65 7.46 -11.80
N GLU A 528 -5.77 7.95 -12.34
CA GLU A 528 -7.09 7.50 -11.89
C GLU A 528 -7.30 6.01 -12.21
N ALA A 529 -6.74 5.50 -13.31
CA ALA A 529 -6.76 4.08 -13.62
C ALA A 529 -5.78 3.27 -12.75
N SER A 530 -4.58 3.79 -12.49
CA SER A 530 -3.56 3.11 -11.66
C SER A 530 -3.88 3.12 -10.16
N ASP A 531 -4.40 4.24 -9.63
CA ASP A 531 -4.88 4.34 -8.24
C ASP A 531 -6.14 3.48 -8.07
N ALA A 532 -7.06 3.47 -9.05
CA ALA A 532 -8.21 2.56 -9.02
C ALA A 532 -7.79 1.09 -9.11
N LEU A 533 -6.77 0.72 -9.90
CA LEU A 533 -6.22 -0.64 -9.96
C LEU A 533 -5.55 -1.03 -8.64
N ALA A 534 -4.77 -0.14 -8.03
CA ALA A 534 -4.13 -0.39 -6.74
C ALA A 534 -5.15 -0.50 -5.58
N ASP A 535 -6.22 0.30 -5.61
CA ASP A 535 -7.32 0.25 -4.64
C ASP A 535 -8.24 -0.96 -4.88
N LEU A 536 -8.39 -1.42 -6.13
CA LEU A 536 -9.09 -2.68 -6.46
C LEU A 536 -8.29 -3.91 -6.02
N GLU A 537 -6.97 -3.94 -6.23
CA GLU A 537 -6.08 -5.01 -5.75
C GLU A 537 -5.97 -5.04 -4.22
N ALA A 538 -6.11 -3.89 -3.55
CA ALA A 538 -6.09 -3.80 -2.10
C ALA A 538 -7.44 -4.17 -1.43
N ASN A 539 -8.57 -3.95 -2.09
CA ASN A 539 -9.92 -4.24 -1.57
C ASN A 539 -10.50 -5.61 -1.96
N THR A 540 -9.81 -6.40 -2.79
CA THR A 540 -10.26 -7.76 -3.20
C THR A 540 -9.67 -8.88 -2.34
N ALA A 541 -9.33 -8.60 -1.09
CA ALA A 541 -9.04 -9.63 -0.08
C ALA A 541 -10.24 -9.84 0.86
N THR A 542 -11.34 -10.40 0.34
CA THR A 542 -12.02 -11.63 0.82
C THR A 542 -13.49 -11.75 0.35
N VAL A 543 -13.87 -13.02 0.16
CA VAL A 543 -15.19 -13.63 -0.07
C VAL A 543 -15.84 -13.43 -1.46
N LEU A 544 -15.56 -14.37 -2.36
CA LEU A 544 -16.37 -14.63 -3.55
C LEU A 544 -17.72 -15.28 -3.13
N PRO A 545 -18.87 -14.78 -3.59
CA PRO A 545 -20.14 -15.50 -3.46
C PRO A 545 -20.16 -16.70 -4.40
N ALA A 546 -20.79 -17.78 -3.95
CA ALA A 546 -20.92 -19.04 -4.67
C ALA A 546 -21.56 -18.85 -6.05
N VAL A 547 -20.77 -19.10 -7.10
CA VAL A 547 -21.28 -19.34 -8.46
C VAL A 547 -21.29 -20.86 -8.67
N ALA A 548 -22.42 -21.37 -9.16
CA ALA A 548 -22.72 -22.79 -9.35
C ALA A 548 -21.62 -23.53 -10.16
N PRO A 549 -21.38 -24.82 -9.87
CA PRO A 549 -20.19 -25.52 -10.33
C PRO A 549 -20.23 -25.74 -11.84
N VAL A 550 -19.21 -25.25 -12.55
CA VAL A 550 -18.80 -25.80 -13.84
C VAL A 550 -17.72 -26.83 -13.52
N THR A 551 -18.15 -28.09 -13.44
CA THR A 551 -17.25 -29.24 -13.31
C THR A 551 -16.59 -29.51 -14.64
N ASP A 552 -15.29 -29.22 -14.75
CA ASP A 552 -14.35 -30.04 -15.50
C ASP A 552 -13.01 -29.96 -14.75
N GLU A 553 -12.70 -31.01 -13.98
CA GLU A 553 -11.45 -31.15 -13.25
C GLU A 553 -10.27 -31.09 -14.23
N ILE A 554 -9.37 -30.11 -14.04
CA ILE A 554 -8.02 -30.17 -14.61
C ILE A 554 -7.25 -31.20 -13.78
N PRO A 555 -6.71 -32.28 -14.38
CA PRO A 555 -6.09 -33.35 -13.59
C PRO A 555 -4.76 -32.87 -12.99
N ASP A 556 -4.75 -32.56 -11.69
CA ASP A 556 -3.52 -32.32 -10.92
C ASP A 556 -3.02 -33.64 -10.33
N GLY A 557 -1.74 -33.98 -10.57
CA GLY A 557 -1.04 -35.07 -9.87
C GLY A 557 -1.00 -36.45 -10.53
N GLY A 558 -1.55 -36.66 -11.73
CA GLY A 558 -1.49 -37.94 -12.44
C GLY A 558 -0.20 -38.20 -13.22
N ARG A 559 0.03 -39.47 -13.63
CA ARG A 559 1.18 -39.88 -14.50
C ARG A 559 1.23 -39.08 -15.81
N GLN A 560 0.08 -38.60 -16.29
CA GLN A 560 -0.05 -37.74 -17.45
C GLN A 560 0.51 -36.33 -17.22
N ALA A 561 0.20 -35.70 -16.08
CA ALA A 561 0.78 -34.41 -15.71
C ALA A 561 2.31 -34.51 -15.57
N TRP A 562 2.81 -35.60 -15.00
CA TRP A 562 4.25 -35.85 -14.85
C TRP A 562 4.96 -36.20 -16.16
N LEU A 563 4.31 -36.92 -17.08
CA LEU A 563 4.88 -37.19 -18.42
C LEU A 563 4.93 -35.93 -19.29
N VAL A 564 3.95 -35.03 -19.18
CA VAL A 564 3.96 -33.71 -19.84
C VAL A 564 5.07 -32.83 -19.28
N VAL A 565 5.19 -32.75 -17.95
CA VAL A 565 6.27 -32.01 -17.28
C VAL A 565 7.62 -32.59 -17.68
N PHE A 566 7.77 -33.91 -17.71
CA PHE A 566 9.01 -34.58 -18.10
C PHE A 566 9.34 -34.33 -19.58
N GLY A 567 8.41 -34.53 -20.50
CA GLY A 567 8.64 -34.31 -21.93
C GLY A 567 8.91 -32.85 -22.30
N SER A 568 8.23 -31.92 -21.63
CA SER A 568 8.46 -30.47 -21.78
C SER A 568 9.79 -30.04 -21.16
N SER A 569 10.20 -30.65 -20.04
CA SER A 569 11.50 -30.41 -19.41
C SER A 569 12.66 -30.88 -20.29
N LEU A 570 12.50 -32.00 -20.99
CA LEU A 570 13.49 -32.50 -21.95
C LEU A 570 13.58 -31.62 -23.20
N ALA A 571 12.47 -31.03 -23.66
CA ALA A 571 12.44 -30.11 -24.81
C ALA A 571 12.94 -28.69 -24.48
N MET A 572 12.77 -28.21 -23.24
CA MET A 572 13.30 -26.91 -22.77
C MET A 572 14.77 -26.94 -22.35
N PHE A 573 15.39 -28.12 -22.32
CA PHE A 573 16.78 -28.39 -21.92
C PHE A 573 17.84 -27.49 -22.57
N SER A 574 17.53 -26.81 -23.69
CA SER A 574 18.53 -26.08 -24.49
C SER A 574 18.36 -24.57 -24.63
N SER A 575 17.41 -23.87 -23.97
CA SER A 575 17.20 -22.43 -24.32
C SER A 575 16.95 -21.41 -23.19
N PHE A 576 15.74 -21.02 -22.77
CA PHE A 576 15.60 -19.66 -22.20
C PHE A 576 14.46 -19.47 -21.19
N GLY A 577 14.69 -19.84 -19.94
CA GLY A 577 13.66 -19.83 -18.88
C GLY A 577 13.06 -18.45 -18.50
N ILE A 578 13.77 -17.34 -18.71
CA ILE A 578 13.24 -15.99 -18.38
C ILE A 578 12.58 -15.30 -19.58
N VAL A 579 12.99 -15.65 -20.79
CA VAL A 579 12.55 -14.97 -22.01
C VAL A 579 11.22 -15.55 -22.53
N ASN A 580 10.91 -16.78 -22.10
CA ASN A 580 9.69 -17.52 -22.46
C ASN A 580 8.47 -17.21 -21.59
N SER A 581 8.60 -16.30 -20.61
CA SER A 581 7.47 -15.83 -19.80
C SER A 581 6.62 -14.76 -20.50
N TYR A 582 6.93 -14.40 -21.76
CA TYR A 582 6.15 -13.42 -22.52
C TYR A 582 4.70 -13.84 -22.73
N GLY A 583 4.39 -15.15 -22.77
CA GLY A 583 3.02 -15.64 -22.87
C GLY A 583 2.10 -15.12 -21.76
N VAL A 584 2.62 -14.90 -20.55
CA VAL A 584 1.88 -14.33 -19.42
C VAL A 584 1.56 -12.85 -19.64
N PHE A 585 2.51 -12.10 -20.23
CA PHE A 585 2.31 -10.70 -20.58
C PHE A 585 1.41 -10.53 -21.81
N GLN A 586 1.51 -11.44 -22.79
CA GLN A 586 0.67 -11.45 -23.99
C GLN A 586 -0.79 -11.74 -23.64
N ASP A 587 -1.04 -12.68 -22.73
CA ASP A 587 -2.40 -12.96 -22.26
C ASP A 587 -3.00 -11.74 -21.53
N TYR A 588 -2.22 -11.12 -20.64
CA TYR A 588 -2.62 -9.86 -19.98
C TYR A 588 -2.88 -8.71 -20.98
N TYR A 589 -2.03 -8.57 -22.01
CA TYR A 589 -2.23 -7.56 -23.06
C TYR A 589 -3.45 -7.86 -23.94
N THR A 590 -3.72 -9.13 -24.25
CA THR A 590 -4.85 -9.54 -25.09
C THR A 590 -6.18 -9.41 -24.34
N THR A 591 -6.18 -9.67 -23.03
CA THR A 591 -7.38 -9.64 -22.19
C THR A 591 -7.68 -8.28 -21.57
N THR A 592 -6.65 -7.42 -21.39
CA THR A 592 -6.79 -6.21 -20.54
C THR A 592 -6.41 -4.89 -21.23
N LEU A 593 -5.40 -4.84 -22.11
CA LEU A 593 -4.82 -3.57 -22.62
C LEU A 593 -4.99 -3.34 -24.13
N LEU A 594 -4.98 -4.39 -24.95
CA LEU A 594 -5.01 -4.38 -26.41
C LEU A 594 -6.12 -5.30 -26.94
N THR A 595 -7.28 -5.29 -26.30
CA THR A 595 -8.40 -6.23 -26.51
C THR A 595 -8.98 -6.25 -27.93
N GLN A 596 -8.80 -5.18 -28.70
CA GLN A 596 -9.23 -5.10 -30.11
C GLN A 596 -8.16 -5.53 -31.11
N SER A 597 -6.93 -5.80 -30.64
CA SER A 597 -5.84 -6.30 -31.47
C SER A 597 -5.77 -7.81 -31.38
N SER A 598 -5.48 -8.48 -32.49
CA SER A 598 -5.31 -9.94 -32.48
C SER A 598 -4.12 -10.33 -31.61
N SER A 599 -4.18 -11.52 -30.99
CA SER A 599 -3.08 -12.10 -30.22
C SER A 599 -1.76 -12.10 -31.01
N SER A 600 -1.84 -12.26 -32.33
CA SER A 600 -0.69 -12.20 -33.26
C SER A 600 -0.09 -10.80 -33.46
N THR A 601 -0.86 -9.73 -33.30
CA THR A 601 -0.36 -8.35 -33.37
C THR A 601 0.36 -7.99 -32.07
N ILE A 602 -0.16 -8.48 -30.95
CA ILE A 602 0.39 -8.28 -29.60
C ILE A 602 1.67 -9.10 -29.40
N SER A 603 1.79 -10.26 -30.06
CA SER A 603 3.00 -11.08 -29.99
C SER A 603 4.24 -10.43 -30.63
N ILE A 604 4.07 -9.44 -31.51
CA ILE A 604 5.17 -8.66 -32.12
C ILE A 604 5.99 -7.92 -31.06
N ILE A 605 5.37 -7.49 -29.97
CA ILE A 605 6.04 -6.76 -28.87
C ILE A 605 7.04 -7.69 -28.16
N GLY A 606 6.61 -8.93 -27.86
CA GLY A 606 7.49 -9.96 -27.31
C GLY A 606 8.60 -10.35 -28.29
N ALA A 607 8.27 -10.44 -29.59
CA ALA A 607 9.25 -10.71 -30.64
C ALA A 607 10.31 -9.59 -30.77
N PHE A 608 9.93 -8.32 -30.60
CA PHE A 608 10.85 -7.18 -30.65
C PHE A 608 11.71 -7.07 -29.39
N GLN A 609 11.15 -7.38 -28.22
CA GLN A 609 11.90 -7.51 -26.96
C GLN A 609 12.96 -8.62 -27.09
N LEU A 610 12.57 -9.78 -27.62
CA LEU A 610 13.47 -10.89 -27.95
C LEU A 610 14.57 -10.48 -28.94
N PHE A 611 14.21 -9.70 -29.96
CA PHE A 611 15.16 -9.15 -30.94
C PHE A 611 16.18 -8.21 -30.31
N LEU A 612 15.80 -7.36 -29.36
CA LEU A 612 16.74 -6.47 -28.67
C LEU A 612 17.63 -7.26 -27.68
N LEU A 613 17.07 -8.25 -27.00
CA LEU A 613 17.79 -9.10 -26.05
C LEU A 613 18.84 -9.98 -26.75
N TYR A 614 18.52 -10.52 -27.93
CA TYR A 614 19.42 -11.35 -28.74
C TYR A 614 20.14 -10.58 -29.85
N GLY A 615 19.80 -9.32 -30.09
CA GLY A 615 20.48 -8.44 -31.04
C GLY A 615 21.89 -8.06 -30.58
N LEU A 616 22.17 -8.20 -29.27
CA LEU A 616 23.51 -8.18 -28.69
C LEU A 616 24.22 -9.54 -28.78
N GLY A 617 23.53 -10.57 -29.27
CA GLY A 617 24.02 -11.92 -29.52
C GLY A 617 25.23 -12.02 -30.44
N PRO A 618 25.51 -11.13 -31.40
CA PRO A 618 26.78 -11.13 -32.12
C PRO A 618 27.99 -10.82 -31.22
N ILE A 619 27.79 -10.08 -30.13
CA ILE A 619 28.84 -9.69 -29.17
C ILE A 619 29.05 -10.80 -28.13
N VAL A 620 27.96 -11.34 -27.58
CA VAL A 620 28.00 -12.45 -26.60
C VAL A 620 28.28 -13.80 -27.29
N GLY A 621 27.78 -13.99 -28.51
CA GLY A 621 28.00 -15.15 -29.37
C GLY A 621 29.47 -15.33 -29.75
N ARG A 622 30.24 -14.25 -29.95
CA ARG A 622 31.70 -14.35 -30.11
C ARG A 622 32.40 -14.98 -28.91
N ILE A 623 31.88 -14.76 -27.70
CA ILE A 623 32.43 -15.34 -26.47
C ILE A 623 32.05 -16.82 -26.36
N PHE A 624 30.81 -17.19 -26.73
CA PHE A 624 30.34 -18.58 -26.74
C PHE A 624 30.98 -19.43 -27.86
N ASP A 625 31.18 -18.84 -29.04
CA ASP A 625 31.89 -19.43 -30.19
C ASP A 625 33.34 -19.78 -29.85
N THR A 626 33.92 -19.18 -28.81
CA THR A 626 35.29 -19.51 -28.40
C THR A 626 35.37 -20.90 -27.73
N PHE A 627 34.26 -21.46 -27.21
CA PHE A 627 34.31 -22.67 -26.37
C PHE A 627 33.27 -23.78 -26.72
N GLY A 628 32.46 -23.63 -27.77
CA GLY A 628 31.35 -24.56 -28.10
C GLY A 628 31.40 -25.22 -29.50
N LEU A 629 30.28 -25.15 -30.25
CA LEU A 629 30.05 -25.80 -31.55
C LEU A 629 31.15 -25.53 -32.60
N ARG A 630 31.77 -24.33 -32.55
CA ARG A 630 32.93 -23.96 -33.37
C ARG A 630 34.12 -24.88 -33.15
N LEU A 631 34.41 -25.24 -31.89
CA LEU A 631 35.49 -26.16 -31.54
C LEU A 631 35.23 -27.55 -32.15
N TYR A 632 33.99 -28.05 -32.07
CA TYR A 632 33.60 -29.32 -32.71
C TYR A 632 33.75 -29.29 -34.23
N ALA A 633 33.27 -28.23 -34.88
CA ALA A 633 33.35 -28.05 -36.33
C ALA A 633 34.81 -27.95 -36.80
N ASN A 634 35.63 -27.16 -36.11
CA ASN A 634 37.05 -27.01 -36.41
C ASN A 634 37.83 -28.32 -36.21
N LEU A 635 37.54 -29.09 -35.15
CA LEU A 635 38.18 -30.38 -34.88
C LEU A 635 37.92 -31.44 -35.96
N HIS A 636 36.87 -31.27 -36.76
CA HIS A 636 36.51 -32.18 -37.85
C HIS A 636 36.71 -31.57 -39.24
N GLY A 637 37.52 -30.51 -39.35
CA GLY A 637 37.98 -29.98 -40.64
C GLY A 637 37.04 -28.96 -41.32
N VAL A 638 36.04 -28.44 -40.62
CA VAL A 638 35.24 -27.31 -41.11
C VAL A 638 36.06 -26.02 -41.01
N ASP A 639 36.06 -25.22 -42.07
CA ASP A 639 36.82 -23.98 -42.14
C ASP A 639 36.52 -23.05 -40.95
N SER A 640 37.58 -22.47 -40.36
CA SER A 640 37.49 -21.66 -39.15
C SER A 640 36.73 -20.35 -39.34
N ASN A 641 36.57 -19.85 -40.57
CA ASN A 641 35.71 -18.70 -40.83
C ASN A 641 34.25 -19.13 -40.89
N LEU A 642 33.95 -20.26 -41.52
CA LEU A 642 32.58 -20.78 -41.61
C LEU A 642 32.04 -21.27 -40.25
N SER A 643 32.89 -21.90 -39.42
CA SER A 643 32.49 -22.40 -38.10
C SER A 643 32.07 -21.31 -37.12
N GLN A 644 32.53 -20.06 -37.31
CA GLN A 644 32.10 -18.88 -36.54
C GLN A 644 30.67 -18.47 -36.83
N TYR A 645 30.10 -18.88 -37.97
CA TYR A 645 28.76 -18.49 -38.37
C TYR A 645 27.70 -19.56 -38.06
N LEU A 646 28.07 -20.77 -37.62
CA LEU A 646 27.12 -21.87 -37.41
C LEU A 646 26.05 -21.53 -36.36
N LEU A 647 26.43 -20.93 -35.24
CA LEU A 647 25.48 -20.48 -34.22
C LEU A 647 24.60 -19.33 -34.73
N ALA A 648 25.17 -18.42 -35.52
CA ALA A 648 24.41 -17.36 -36.15
C ALA A 648 23.39 -17.91 -37.17
N ILE A 649 23.75 -18.97 -37.91
CA ILE A 649 22.87 -19.67 -38.85
C ILE A 649 21.73 -20.35 -38.08
N ILE A 650 22.00 -21.09 -36.99
CA ILE A 650 20.96 -21.68 -36.13
C ILE A 650 19.96 -20.61 -35.66
N ASN A 651 20.47 -19.49 -35.14
CA ASN A 651 19.61 -18.43 -34.65
C ASN A 651 18.84 -17.73 -35.76
N ALA A 652 19.45 -17.49 -36.92
CA ALA A 652 18.80 -16.84 -38.06
C ALA A 652 17.64 -17.69 -38.61
N PHE A 653 17.86 -18.99 -38.80
CA PHE A 653 16.81 -19.91 -39.22
C PHE A 653 15.79 -20.22 -38.11
N GLY A 654 16.16 -19.99 -36.84
CA GLY A 654 15.25 -20.04 -35.70
C GLY A 654 14.27 -18.87 -35.60
N ILE A 655 14.49 -17.75 -36.30
CA ILE A 655 13.57 -16.60 -36.31
C ILE A 655 12.20 -16.97 -36.92
N PRO A 656 12.10 -17.50 -38.16
CA PRO A 656 10.81 -17.90 -38.72
C PRO A 656 10.16 -19.03 -37.89
N ALA A 657 10.96 -19.93 -37.33
CA ALA A 657 10.52 -21.01 -36.44
C ALA A 657 9.92 -20.55 -35.11
N ARG A 658 10.13 -19.29 -34.70
CA ARG A 658 9.52 -18.74 -33.48
C ARG A 658 8.21 -18.03 -33.75
N VAL A 659 7.94 -17.65 -35.00
CA VAL A 659 6.75 -16.89 -35.38
C VAL A 659 5.73 -17.79 -36.07
N ILE A 660 6.17 -18.57 -37.06
CA ILE A 660 5.30 -19.37 -37.91
C ILE A 660 4.58 -20.49 -37.11
N PRO A 661 5.25 -21.26 -36.24
CA PRO A 661 4.58 -22.30 -35.46
C PRO A 661 3.50 -21.75 -34.52
N GLY A 662 3.67 -20.54 -33.97
CA GLY A 662 2.62 -19.85 -33.20
C GLY A 662 1.36 -19.60 -34.03
N ILE A 663 1.54 -19.06 -35.24
CA ILE A 663 0.43 -18.80 -36.18
C ILE A 663 -0.23 -20.10 -36.64
N LEU A 664 0.55 -21.17 -36.87
CA LEU A 664 0.01 -22.47 -37.23
C LEU A 664 -0.71 -23.14 -36.05
N ALA A 665 -0.23 -22.96 -34.83
CA ALA A 665 -0.83 -23.51 -33.61
C ALA A 665 -2.21 -22.92 -33.33
N ASP A 666 -2.44 -21.64 -33.66
CA ASP A 666 -3.77 -21.02 -33.55
C ASP A 666 -4.80 -21.70 -34.46
N ARG A 667 -4.35 -22.32 -35.56
CA ARG A 667 -5.23 -22.96 -36.55
C ARG A 667 -5.36 -24.48 -36.38
N PHE A 668 -4.28 -25.15 -35.99
CA PHE A 668 -4.20 -26.61 -35.94
C PHE A 668 -4.10 -27.17 -34.53
N GLY A 669 -3.91 -26.30 -33.53
CA GLY A 669 -3.66 -26.68 -32.14
C GLY A 669 -2.17 -26.65 -31.80
N VAL A 670 -1.87 -26.26 -30.55
CA VAL A 670 -0.50 -26.06 -30.05
C VAL A 670 0.31 -27.35 -30.10
N LEU A 671 -0.31 -28.50 -29.77
CA LEU A 671 0.39 -29.77 -29.68
C LEU A 671 0.62 -30.41 -31.04
N GLU A 672 -0.34 -30.24 -31.94
CA GLU A 672 -0.37 -30.73 -33.31
C GLU A 672 0.74 -30.10 -34.15
N VAL A 673 1.19 -28.89 -33.79
CA VAL A 673 2.33 -28.21 -34.41
C VAL A 673 3.63 -28.46 -33.64
N LEU A 674 3.58 -28.50 -32.31
CA LEU A 674 4.77 -28.73 -31.46
C LEU A 674 5.37 -30.13 -31.67
N LEU A 675 4.53 -31.17 -31.75
CA LEU A 675 4.97 -32.56 -31.88
C LEU A 675 5.80 -32.83 -33.16
N PRO A 676 5.34 -32.50 -34.38
CA PRO A 676 6.13 -32.72 -35.58
C PRO A 676 7.41 -31.89 -35.59
N CYS A 677 7.40 -30.66 -35.06
CA CYS A 677 8.62 -29.87 -34.92
C CYS A 677 9.65 -30.54 -33.98
N THR A 678 9.17 -31.14 -32.88
CA THR A 678 10.01 -31.89 -31.94
C THR A 678 10.69 -33.09 -32.60
N LEU A 679 9.92 -33.87 -33.36
CA LEU A 679 10.42 -35.07 -34.04
C LEU A 679 11.37 -34.73 -35.19
N LEU A 680 11.10 -33.64 -35.94
CA LEU A 680 11.96 -33.17 -37.01
C LEU A 680 13.28 -32.59 -36.46
N SER A 681 13.24 -31.89 -35.32
CA SER A 681 14.44 -31.45 -34.60
C SER A 681 15.32 -32.65 -34.22
N ALA A 682 14.73 -33.66 -33.56
CA ALA A 682 15.46 -34.86 -33.16
C ALA A 682 16.05 -35.62 -34.37
N LEU A 683 15.30 -35.68 -35.47
CA LEU A 683 15.76 -36.31 -36.70
C LEU A 683 16.99 -35.59 -37.27
N THR A 684 17.03 -34.26 -37.25
CA THR A 684 18.20 -33.52 -37.73
C THR A 684 19.45 -33.77 -36.89
N VAL A 685 19.31 -33.99 -35.57
CA VAL A 685 20.42 -34.38 -34.70
C VAL A 685 21.00 -35.73 -35.12
N PHE A 686 20.18 -36.75 -35.33
CA PHE A 686 20.66 -38.09 -35.67
C PHE A 686 21.10 -38.25 -37.14
N VAL A 687 20.48 -37.52 -38.06
CA VAL A 687 20.75 -37.68 -39.51
C VAL A 687 21.83 -36.73 -40.00
N LEU A 688 21.91 -35.51 -39.47
CA LEU A 688 22.81 -34.47 -39.98
C LEU A 688 23.97 -34.16 -39.04
N TRP A 689 23.79 -34.31 -37.71
CA TRP A 689 24.84 -33.99 -36.74
C TRP A 689 25.66 -35.20 -36.30
N LEU A 690 25.03 -36.35 -36.11
CA LEU A 690 25.68 -37.57 -35.60
C LEU A 690 26.65 -38.26 -36.59
N PRO A 691 26.32 -38.47 -37.89
CA PRO A 691 27.22 -39.16 -38.81
C PRO A 691 28.26 -38.19 -39.39
N PHE A 692 29.39 -38.02 -38.67
CA PHE A 692 30.62 -37.27 -39.03
C PHE A 692 30.47 -35.97 -39.85
N PRO A 693 30.85 -34.80 -39.30
CA PRO A 693 30.53 -33.51 -39.88
C PRO A 693 31.47 -33.18 -41.06
N SER A 694 30.97 -33.28 -42.28
CA SER A 694 31.53 -32.49 -43.38
C SER A 694 30.87 -31.11 -43.42
N THR A 695 31.49 -30.15 -44.11
CA THR A 695 31.04 -28.75 -44.13
C THR A 695 29.58 -28.57 -44.55
N GLY A 696 29.09 -29.37 -45.50
CA GLY A 696 27.70 -29.31 -45.96
C GLY A 696 26.68 -29.75 -44.89
N PRO A 697 26.77 -31.00 -44.39
CA PRO A 697 25.88 -31.53 -43.35
C PRO A 697 25.80 -30.70 -42.06
N ILE A 698 26.90 -30.11 -41.58
CA ILE A 698 26.86 -29.32 -40.34
C ILE A 698 26.18 -27.96 -40.53
N VAL A 699 26.29 -27.36 -41.72
CA VAL A 699 25.56 -26.14 -42.09
C VAL A 699 24.08 -26.46 -42.30
N ALA A 700 23.77 -27.58 -42.96
CA ALA A 700 22.40 -28.06 -43.15
C ALA A 700 21.73 -28.39 -41.80
N PHE A 701 22.45 -29.05 -40.89
CA PHE A 701 22.03 -29.26 -39.51
C PHE A 701 21.74 -27.91 -38.85
N SER A 702 22.68 -26.97 -38.90
CA SER A 702 22.52 -25.66 -38.27
C SER A 702 21.26 -24.93 -38.72
N ALA A 703 20.97 -24.94 -40.03
CA ALA A 703 19.78 -24.32 -40.58
C ALA A 703 18.49 -25.07 -40.22
N LEU A 704 18.44 -26.39 -40.43
CA LEU A 704 17.24 -27.20 -40.24
C LEU A 704 16.90 -27.40 -38.75
N TYR A 705 17.91 -27.64 -37.92
CA TYR A 705 17.74 -27.69 -36.48
C TYR A 705 17.24 -26.35 -35.95
N GLY A 706 17.80 -25.22 -36.39
CA GLY A 706 17.28 -23.89 -36.05
C GLY A 706 15.80 -23.72 -36.44
N LEU A 707 15.43 -24.16 -37.65
CA LEU A 707 14.07 -24.07 -38.18
C LEU A 707 13.03 -24.89 -37.40
N PHE A 708 13.40 -26.02 -36.80
CA PHE A 708 12.45 -26.87 -36.07
C PHE A 708 12.53 -26.66 -34.55
N SER A 709 13.73 -26.44 -33.99
CA SER A 709 13.92 -26.22 -32.56
C SER A 709 13.35 -24.87 -32.08
N GLY A 710 13.22 -23.87 -32.96
CA GLY A 710 12.59 -22.59 -32.61
C GLY A 710 11.14 -22.71 -32.15
N ALA A 711 10.42 -23.77 -32.54
CA ALA A 711 9.05 -24.03 -32.12
C ALA A 711 8.94 -24.31 -30.61
N PHE A 712 9.99 -24.86 -29.98
CA PHE A 712 10.01 -25.12 -28.53
C PHE A 712 9.90 -23.83 -27.72
N VAL A 713 10.54 -22.76 -28.20
CA VAL A 713 10.57 -21.47 -27.53
C VAL A 713 9.18 -20.85 -27.51
N THR A 714 8.42 -21.01 -28.59
CA THR A 714 7.11 -20.36 -28.76
C THR A 714 5.96 -21.21 -28.23
N LEU A 715 5.92 -22.50 -28.56
CA LEU A 715 4.74 -23.34 -28.34
C LEU A 715 4.76 -24.07 -26.99
N LEU A 716 5.92 -24.31 -26.40
CA LEU A 716 6.02 -25.07 -25.17
C LEU A 716 5.49 -24.31 -23.93
N PRO A 717 5.80 -23.01 -23.74
CA PRO A 717 5.18 -22.23 -22.66
C PRO A 717 3.67 -22.11 -22.85
N ALA A 718 3.20 -21.95 -24.10
CA ALA A 718 1.78 -21.91 -24.44
C ALA A 718 1.09 -23.25 -24.10
N TYR A 719 1.73 -24.39 -24.42
CA TYR A 719 1.20 -25.72 -24.11
C TYR A 719 1.14 -25.99 -22.61
N VAL A 720 2.19 -25.64 -21.86
CA VAL A 720 2.23 -25.80 -20.40
C VAL A 720 1.25 -24.85 -19.71
N GLY A 721 1.09 -23.62 -20.21
CA GLY A 721 0.19 -22.61 -19.63
C GLY A 721 -1.28 -23.00 -19.72
N VAL A 722 -1.68 -23.72 -20.78
CA VAL A 722 -3.05 -24.24 -20.91
C VAL A 722 -3.29 -25.48 -20.03
N ARG A 723 -2.24 -26.13 -19.52
CA ARG A 723 -2.33 -27.43 -18.82
C ARG A 723 -1.73 -27.45 -17.41
N SER A 724 -1.24 -26.31 -16.90
CA SER A 724 -0.68 -26.18 -15.55
C SER A 724 -1.25 -24.97 -14.82
N PRO A 725 -1.54 -25.09 -13.51
CA PRO A 725 -1.93 -23.96 -12.67
C PRO A 725 -0.88 -22.84 -12.72
N VAL A 726 -1.34 -21.59 -12.80
CA VAL A 726 -0.50 -20.39 -13.01
C VAL A 726 0.51 -20.18 -11.88
N ASP A 727 0.16 -20.54 -10.65
CA ASP A 727 1.00 -20.50 -9.46
C ASP A 727 2.14 -21.54 -9.47
N LYS A 728 1.94 -22.68 -10.15
CA LYS A 728 2.94 -23.74 -10.29
C LYS A 728 3.72 -23.66 -11.61
N PHE A 729 3.36 -22.75 -12.51
CA PHE A 729 3.95 -22.58 -13.84
C PHE A 729 5.46 -22.37 -13.77
N GLY A 730 5.92 -21.42 -12.95
CA GLY A 730 7.34 -21.13 -12.77
C GLY A 730 8.14 -22.29 -12.19
N ALA A 731 7.58 -22.97 -11.16
CA ALA A 731 8.23 -24.10 -10.52
C ALA A 731 8.37 -25.31 -11.47
N ARG A 732 7.34 -25.60 -12.27
CA ARG A 732 7.35 -26.70 -13.26
C ARG A 732 8.31 -26.45 -14.42
N LEU A 733 8.55 -25.18 -14.79
CA LEU A 733 9.57 -24.80 -15.77
C LEU A 733 10.99 -24.78 -15.17
N ALA A 734 11.14 -24.50 -13.87
CA ALA A 734 12.44 -24.33 -13.21
C ALA A 734 13.19 -25.65 -12.92
N VAL A 735 12.48 -26.75 -12.65
CA VAL A 735 13.10 -28.06 -12.34
C VAL A 735 13.98 -28.58 -13.49
N ALA A 736 13.64 -28.25 -14.74
CA ALA A 736 14.39 -28.66 -15.94
C ALA A 736 15.77 -27.97 -16.07
N ALA A 737 15.85 -26.70 -15.70
CA ALA A 737 17.06 -25.88 -15.87
C ALA A 737 18.19 -26.28 -14.91
N LEU A 738 17.84 -26.86 -13.75
CA LEU A 738 18.79 -27.22 -12.70
C LEU A 738 19.54 -28.55 -12.97
N VAL A 739 19.04 -29.41 -13.86
CA VAL A 739 19.63 -30.73 -14.14
C VAL A 739 20.44 -30.72 -15.45
N GLY A 740 20.03 -29.94 -16.45
CA GLY A 740 20.59 -30.05 -17.80
C GLY A 740 22.01 -29.54 -17.99
N THR A 741 22.27 -28.30 -17.57
CA THR A 741 23.59 -27.64 -17.68
C THR A 741 24.68 -28.38 -16.90
N PRO A 742 24.44 -28.86 -15.65
CA PRO A 742 25.42 -29.67 -14.93
C PRO A 742 25.69 -31.03 -15.61
N THR A 743 24.68 -31.67 -16.20
CA THR A 743 24.82 -32.96 -16.89
C THR A 743 25.63 -32.82 -18.19
N ALA A 744 25.36 -31.77 -18.99
CA ALA A 744 26.17 -31.44 -20.17
C ALA A 744 27.63 -31.10 -19.78
N GLY A 745 27.81 -30.36 -18.68
CA GLY A 745 29.12 -30.07 -18.08
C GLY A 745 29.86 -31.32 -17.58
N ALA A 746 29.15 -32.33 -17.07
CA ALA A 746 29.74 -33.59 -16.60
C ALA A 746 30.28 -34.46 -17.74
N PHE A 747 29.81 -34.28 -18.98
CA PHE A 747 30.35 -34.96 -20.17
C PHE A 747 31.65 -34.30 -20.71
N VAL A 748 31.98 -33.08 -20.25
CA VAL A 748 33.13 -32.27 -20.70
C VAL A 748 34.52 -32.89 -20.38
N PRO A 749 34.81 -33.56 -19.25
CA PRO A 749 36.19 -33.97 -18.92
C PRO A 749 36.83 -35.06 -19.82
N THR A 750 36.09 -35.65 -20.75
CA THR A 750 36.51 -36.82 -21.54
C THR A 750 36.97 -36.46 -22.96
N PHE A 751 37.86 -35.49 -23.14
CA PHE A 751 38.27 -35.04 -24.48
C PHE A 751 39.33 -35.92 -25.16
N THR A 752 38.91 -36.80 -26.08
CA THR A 752 39.68 -37.25 -27.25
C THR A 752 38.73 -37.45 -28.45
N GLN A 753 39.27 -37.43 -29.68
CA GLN A 753 38.58 -37.11 -30.96
C GLN A 753 37.23 -37.80 -31.31
N GLN A 754 36.73 -38.78 -30.56
CA GLN A 754 35.43 -39.45 -30.82
C GLN A 754 34.30 -39.14 -29.82
N LYS A 755 34.47 -38.19 -28.87
CA LYS A 755 33.64 -38.18 -27.65
C LYS A 755 32.49 -37.17 -27.56
N PHE A 756 32.32 -36.22 -28.50
CA PHE A 756 31.07 -35.41 -28.58
C PHE A 756 29.85 -36.25 -29.00
N VAL A 757 30.09 -37.43 -29.56
CA VAL A 757 29.05 -38.40 -29.93
C VAL A 757 28.11 -38.72 -28.78
N HIS A 758 28.63 -38.84 -27.54
CA HIS A 758 27.78 -39.13 -26.37
C HIS A 758 26.83 -37.97 -26.05
N LEU A 759 27.29 -36.73 -26.18
CA LEU A 759 26.46 -35.54 -26.00
C LEU A 759 25.40 -35.44 -27.12
N ILE A 760 25.80 -35.69 -28.37
CA ILE A 760 24.90 -35.65 -29.54
C ILE A 760 23.81 -36.75 -29.42
N ILE A 761 24.21 -37.97 -29.07
CA ILE A 761 23.28 -39.08 -28.82
C ILE A 761 22.37 -38.74 -27.64
N PHE A 762 22.90 -38.22 -26.54
CA PHE A 762 22.11 -37.82 -25.38
C PHE A 762 21.07 -36.76 -25.75
N THR A 763 21.46 -35.70 -26.47
CA THR A 763 20.55 -34.66 -26.96
C THR A 763 19.45 -35.25 -27.85
N GLY A 764 19.81 -36.06 -28.85
CA GLY A 764 18.84 -36.68 -29.73
C GLY A 764 17.88 -37.63 -28.99
N VAL A 765 18.39 -38.44 -28.06
CA VAL A 765 17.58 -39.39 -27.27
C VAL A 765 16.60 -38.64 -26.37
N LEU A 766 17.03 -37.54 -25.75
CA LEU A 766 16.13 -36.72 -24.93
C LEU A 766 15.06 -36.02 -25.75
N GLU A 767 15.36 -35.51 -26.94
CA GLU A 767 14.34 -34.91 -27.82
C GLU A 767 13.32 -35.96 -28.28
N VAL A 768 13.75 -37.18 -28.61
CA VAL A 768 12.84 -38.29 -28.94
C VAL A 768 12.00 -38.70 -27.72
N ALA A 769 12.60 -38.87 -26.55
CA ALA A 769 11.90 -39.22 -25.32
C ALA A 769 10.87 -38.14 -24.94
N GLY A 770 11.21 -36.86 -25.12
CA GLY A 770 10.30 -35.74 -24.92
C GLY A 770 9.13 -35.76 -25.89
N GLY A 771 9.39 -36.00 -27.18
CA GLY A 771 8.36 -36.19 -28.20
C GLY A 771 7.41 -37.35 -27.86
N VAL A 772 7.94 -38.52 -27.48
CA VAL A 772 7.14 -39.69 -27.08
C VAL A 772 6.28 -39.40 -25.85
N ALA A 773 6.82 -38.71 -24.85
CA ALA A 773 6.06 -38.33 -23.67
C ALA A 773 4.90 -37.37 -24.01
N LEU A 774 5.11 -36.43 -24.94
CA LEU A 774 4.06 -35.55 -25.45
C LEU A 774 2.98 -36.30 -26.24
N VAL A 775 3.35 -37.31 -27.05
CA VAL A 775 2.38 -38.20 -27.74
C VAL A 775 1.54 -38.97 -26.74
N LEU A 776 2.17 -39.59 -25.75
CA LEU A 776 1.48 -40.37 -24.73
C LEU A 776 0.49 -39.50 -23.95
N ALA A 777 0.88 -38.26 -23.63
CA ALA A 777 0.00 -37.29 -22.97
C ALA A 777 -1.20 -36.87 -23.83
N HIS A 778 -1.03 -36.79 -25.15
CA HIS A 778 -2.12 -36.51 -26.08
C HIS A 778 -3.11 -37.67 -26.15
N LEU A 779 -2.61 -38.89 -26.32
CA LEU A 779 -3.44 -40.09 -26.47
C LEU A 779 -4.29 -40.36 -25.23
N THR A 780 -3.74 -40.15 -24.03
CA THR A 780 -4.49 -40.29 -22.78
C THR A 780 -5.64 -39.27 -22.67
N SER A 781 -5.46 -38.05 -23.21
CA SER A 781 -6.53 -37.04 -23.21
C SER A 781 -7.70 -37.39 -24.11
N LEU A 782 -7.45 -38.02 -25.27
CA LEU A 782 -8.50 -38.47 -26.19
C LEU A 782 -9.32 -39.64 -25.62
N THR A 783 -8.69 -40.53 -24.84
CA THR A 783 -9.39 -41.64 -24.17
C THR A 783 -10.28 -41.19 -23.02
N GLU A 784 -9.91 -40.12 -22.30
CA GLU A 784 -10.73 -39.57 -21.21
C GLU A 784 -11.92 -38.77 -21.73
N ILE A 785 -11.76 -38.01 -22.82
CA ILE A 785 -12.87 -37.33 -23.51
C ILE A 785 -13.90 -38.37 -24.00
N ARG A 786 -13.44 -39.48 -24.59
CA ARG A 786 -14.33 -40.59 -24.98
C ARG A 786 -15.04 -41.27 -23.80
N ARG A 787 -14.41 -41.40 -22.64
CA ARG A 787 -15.06 -41.92 -21.42
C ARG A 787 -16.09 -40.94 -20.84
N ALA A 788 -15.80 -39.65 -20.88
CA ALA A 788 -16.71 -38.60 -20.42
C ALA A 788 -17.97 -38.47 -21.32
N GLU A 789 -17.83 -38.69 -22.63
CA GLU A 789 -18.96 -38.75 -23.56
C GLU A 789 -19.85 -39.99 -23.37
N VAL A 790 -19.26 -41.15 -23.04
CA VAL A 790 -20.03 -42.38 -22.74
C VAL A 790 -20.80 -42.24 -21.43
N ASN A 791 -20.24 -41.58 -20.40
CA ASN A 791 -20.91 -41.36 -19.11
C ASN A 791 -22.03 -40.31 -19.16
N ARG A 792 -22.07 -39.41 -20.16
CA ARG A 792 -23.17 -38.43 -20.33
C ARG A 792 -24.44 -39.03 -20.95
N ASN A 793 -24.36 -40.22 -21.55
CA ASN A 793 -25.49 -40.85 -22.26
C ASN A 793 -26.24 -41.92 -21.44
N GLU A 794 -25.91 -42.12 -20.15
CA GLU A 794 -26.76 -42.93 -19.26
C GLU A 794 -27.95 -42.10 -18.71
N PRO A 795 -29.21 -42.54 -18.90
CA PRO A 795 -30.35 -41.81 -18.38
C PRO A 795 -30.45 -41.91 -16.85
N LEU A 796 -30.49 -40.74 -16.20
CA LEU A 796 -30.75 -40.56 -14.77
C LEU A 796 -32.07 -41.24 -14.36
N LYS A 797 -31.99 -42.30 -13.55
CA LYS A 797 -33.13 -42.86 -12.83
C LYS A 797 -33.54 -41.89 -11.70
N ILE A 798 -34.73 -41.32 -11.82
CA ILE A 798 -35.40 -40.50 -10.79
C ILE A 798 -36.41 -41.39 -10.03
N GLY A 799 -36.46 -41.21 -8.70
CA GLY A 799 -37.49 -41.73 -7.78
C GLY A 799 -37.20 -43.13 -7.21
N ALA A 800 -37.47 -43.45 -5.93
CA ALA A 800 -38.37 -42.86 -4.94
C ALA A 800 -37.78 -43.01 -3.52
#